data_AF-A0A8J3UTC2-F1
#
_entry.id   AF-A0A8J3UTC2-F1
#
_cell.length_a   1.000
_cell.length_b   1.000
_cell.length_c   1.000
_cell.angle_alpha   90.00
_cell.angle_beta   90.00
_cell.angle_gamma   90.00
#
_symmetry.space_group_name_H-M   'P 1'
#
loop_
_entity.id
_entity.type
_entity.pdbx_description
1 polymer ?
#
loop_
_entity_poly.entity_id
_entity_poly.type
_entity_poly.pdbx_seq_one_letter_code
_entity_poly.pdbx_strand_id
1 'polypeptide(L)'
;MRALDRPSPRTAAAGRKEPVRAVVAAADPLAQRAIAVQREVKGDQDFAAAAADPNRRREAILYLNHPQHAEAARNVKLDLAIVEAMLTVVGPLEHNARGALLERGFAITTKENPNWAKATGFILVLDDPGIARNLGTLSDKEAKLLAKGARQAGRAGDERLMRPLRQKIRKQPGQLFGTVTVTTTAHDGSDHARYSYEARIQFDPDPEVVDATKVAFVQTMSLVKTSGWWPRSQDDRKGVSGRLNDKTQAIDRAPTFKSGWFGQQNDGSFKLSGDGGAQPAVLENGVVKQPAVFLDKPDGKDGDRTWRYETSIIAEDGPDKGFVYAVVRWGFKVDDDLKVEKIPHEIRQVPTGDFATAASAWNAQASSSSPATSGQQALPVLRLLDTGAPPHLPAGREVTAPGTGPPARYALETRDLATFDARSRAQWAAKLQGSAGNQAARHLITPVQRCGGEVHAGCACAEEFVQRQEKGPFGAAREAFLAVEHKAQFDAIQGLAMNSLLPKTAALSEEVRADEGAAQSSGGPRLLAALRAVAARGKPWQAYFEANNAIVAGLPVDQIGDIVQFLGGPKGAAYYPADQIKDKDFGGKFDGSVDPAAGLVTLYFRVRFDADAVRWGPSAPGTPNAERETRDGLAKFQADFKRVVESSWSFKGKIKAACPVGGRPALDTKVVVTVVDSREHTVFHLFSESAEGRSNAAPGEGNLRIDTVEEGKPVTKTVSDPTGRHPTEVTTKQIPAAHEFGHAIGLHHPHCKGGDDNCYGVTAEERRDIMGAGNLLQAIKHGKAAPHDDFGPFEAIARAWGESHLVGASAACNIWTAVP
;
A
#
# COMPACT_ATOMS: atom_id res chain seq x y z
N MET A 1 33.39 91.01 54.57
CA MET A 1 32.24 90.22 54.09
C MET A 1 32.79 88.96 53.45
N ARG A 2 32.19 87.82 53.80
CA ARG A 2 32.66 86.44 53.54
C ARG A 2 32.27 85.98 52.14
N ALA A 3 33.18 85.29 51.44
CA ALA A 3 32.87 84.08 50.67
C ALA A 3 34.19 83.34 50.38
N LEU A 4 34.14 82.02 50.55
CA LEU A 4 35.26 81.11 50.73
C LEU A 4 35.72 80.50 49.39
N ASP A 5 36.98 80.77 49.03
CA ASP A 5 37.79 79.88 48.20
C ASP A 5 38.73 79.08 49.11
N ARG A 6 38.82 77.77 48.91
CA ARG A 6 39.94 76.98 49.46
C ARG A 6 40.43 75.90 48.48
N PRO A 7 41.76 75.63 48.49
CA PRO A 7 42.43 74.80 47.50
C PRO A 7 42.77 73.39 48.05
N SER A 8 43.35 72.58 47.14
CA SER A 8 43.99 71.26 47.32
C SER A 8 44.75 71.06 48.65
N PRO A 9 44.89 69.81 49.16
CA PRO A 9 46.15 69.10 48.88
C PRO A 9 46.11 67.56 48.82
N ARG A 10 47.18 67.03 48.20
CA ARG A 10 47.81 65.70 48.29
C ARG A 10 47.49 64.87 49.55
N THR A 11 47.39 63.55 49.36
CA THR A 11 48.26 62.55 50.05
C THR A 11 48.12 61.15 49.44
N ALA A 12 49.24 60.43 49.45
CA ALA A 12 49.43 59.11 48.89
C ALA A 12 49.45 58.02 49.98
N ALA A 13 49.25 56.78 49.52
CA ALA A 13 49.69 55.50 50.07
C ALA A 13 48.96 54.92 51.30
N ALA A 14 48.25 53.80 51.07
CA ALA A 14 48.44 52.54 51.82
C ALA A 14 47.68 51.40 51.11
N GLY A 15 48.38 50.31 50.82
CA GLY A 15 47.82 49.14 50.16
C GLY A 15 46.99 48.25 51.07
N ARG A 16 46.00 47.58 50.48
CA ARG A 16 45.41 46.34 50.99
C ARG A 16 45.08 45.42 49.81
N LYS A 17 45.58 44.20 49.90
CA LYS A 17 45.27 43.06 49.02
C LYS A 17 43.82 42.64 49.26
N GLU A 18 42.99 42.65 48.23
CA GLU A 18 41.71 41.94 48.23
C GLU A 18 41.87 40.54 47.62
N PRO A 19 41.14 39.53 48.14
CA PRO A 19 41.24 38.15 47.68
C PRO A 19 40.50 37.95 46.35
N VAL A 20 41.14 37.19 45.45
CA VAL A 20 40.55 36.71 44.20
C VAL A 20 39.31 35.87 44.52
N ARG A 21 38.12 36.43 44.30
CA ARG A 21 36.87 35.66 44.19
C ARG A 21 36.92 34.88 42.89
N ALA A 22 37.14 33.57 43.00
CA ALA A 22 36.85 32.63 41.93
C ALA A 22 35.35 32.70 41.61
N VAL A 23 35.02 33.22 40.43
CA VAL A 23 33.70 33.09 39.83
C VAL A 23 33.59 31.63 39.38
N VAL A 24 33.04 30.78 40.24
CA VAL A 24 32.52 29.48 39.83
C VAL A 24 31.24 29.77 39.06
N ALA A 25 31.34 29.77 37.73
CA ALA A 25 30.19 29.75 36.85
C ALA A 25 29.38 28.49 37.18
N ALA A 26 28.16 28.66 37.64
CA ALA A 26 27.20 27.58 37.75
C ALA A 26 26.96 27.03 36.33
N ALA A 27 27.52 25.86 36.07
CA ALA A 27 27.24 25.12 34.85
C ALA A 27 25.73 24.83 34.79
N ASP A 28 25.17 25.01 33.61
CA ASP A 28 23.78 24.69 33.27
C ASP A 28 23.44 23.25 33.75
N PRO A 29 22.34 23.04 34.50
CA PRO A 29 21.85 21.70 34.85
C PRO A 29 21.64 20.77 33.64
N LEU A 30 21.43 21.33 32.43
CA LEU A 30 21.40 20.57 31.18
C LEU A 30 22.79 20.11 30.72
N ALA A 31 23.84 20.91 30.95
CA ALA A 31 25.22 20.52 30.67
C ALA A 31 25.73 19.45 31.64
N GLN A 32 25.28 19.45 32.91
CA GLN A 32 25.60 18.39 33.87
C GLN A 32 24.88 17.07 33.57
N ARG A 33 23.71 17.09 32.89
CA ARG A 33 23.06 15.86 32.37
C ARG A 33 23.76 15.28 31.13
N ALA A 34 24.48 16.09 30.37
CA ALA A 34 25.20 15.65 29.16
C ALA A 34 26.56 15.00 29.44
N ILE A 35 27.11 15.15 30.66
CA ILE A 35 28.38 14.55 31.09
C ILE A 35 28.10 13.41 32.10
N ALA A 36 27.07 12.60 31.83
CA ALA A 36 27.07 11.23 32.32
C ALA A 36 28.04 10.45 31.41
N VAL A 37 29.19 10.05 31.96
CA VAL A 37 30.17 9.20 31.26
C VAL A 37 29.42 8.06 30.58
N GLN A 38 29.36 8.06 29.25
CA GLN A 38 28.80 6.95 28.46
C GLN A 38 29.52 5.68 28.93
N ARG A 39 28.80 4.81 29.63
CA ARG A 39 29.39 3.57 30.12
C ARG A 39 29.20 2.57 29.00
N GLU A 40 30.29 2.29 28.30
CA GLU A 40 30.33 1.24 27.29
C GLU A 40 29.81 -0.09 27.89
N VAL A 41 28.88 -0.74 27.19
CA VAL A 41 28.35 -2.05 27.56
C VAL A 41 29.44 -3.08 27.33
N LYS A 42 29.99 -3.65 28.41
CA LYS A 42 31.23 -4.47 28.33
C LYS A 42 31.01 -5.95 27.99
N GLY A 43 29.76 -6.37 27.77
CA GLY A 43 29.41 -7.75 27.46
C GLY A 43 27.93 -8.06 27.70
N ASP A 44 27.51 -9.28 27.39
CA ASP A 44 26.10 -9.71 27.42
C ASP A 44 25.44 -9.56 28.80
N GLN A 45 26.19 -9.75 29.89
CA GLN A 45 25.65 -9.54 31.25
C GLN A 45 25.33 -8.07 31.54
N ASP A 46 26.18 -7.14 31.10
CA ASP A 46 25.93 -5.69 31.25
C ASP A 46 24.86 -5.22 30.25
N PHE A 47 24.76 -5.86 29.08
CA PHE A 47 23.69 -5.58 28.11
C PHE A 47 22.30 -5.78 28.73
N ALA A 48 22.09 -6.84 29.51
CA ALA A 48 20.83 -7.08 30.21
C ALA A 48 20.41 -5.90 31.10
N ALA A 49 21.35 -5.44 31.92
CA ALA A 49 21.14 -4.33 32.84
C ALA A 49 20.92 -3.00 32.09
N ALA A 50 21.70 -2.78 31.02
CA ALA A 50 21.57 -1.60 30.17
C ALA A 50 20.24 -1.58 29.38
N ALA A 51 19.74 -2.72 28.93
CA ALA A 51 18.44 -2.85 28.25
C ALA A 51 17.26 -2.57 29.21
N ALA A 52 17.37 -3.04 30.46
CA ALA A 52 16.34 -2.82 31.48
C ALA A 52 16.28 -1.36 31.95
N ASP A 53 17.41 -0.65 32.02
CA ASP A 53 17.48 0.75 32.45
C ASP A 53 17.09 1.72 31.31
N PRO A 54 15.98 2.48 31.43
CA PRO A 54 15.55 3.44 30.41
C PRO A 54 16.63 4.44 30.00
N ASN A 55 17.56 4.80 30.90
CA ASN A 55 18.63 5.77 30.63
C ASN A 55 19.81 5.14 29.87
N ARG A 56 19.92 3.81 29.84
CA ARG A 56 21.02 3.06 29.19
C ARG A 56 20.58 2.27 27.96
N ARG A 57 19.29 2.26 27.61
CA ARG A 57 18.78 1.55 26.40
C ARG A 57 19.49 1.95 25.12
N ARG A 58 19.91 3.21 24.99
CA ARG A 58 20.68 3.67 23.83
C ARG A 58 22.04 2.98 23.74
N GLU A 59 22.74 2.81 24.87
CA GLU A 59 24.01 2.08 24.95
C GLU A 59 23.81 0.61 24.57
N ALA A 60 22.73 -0.02 25.08
CA ALA A 60 22.37 -1.39 24.74
C ALA A 60 22.08 -1.56 23.23
N ILE A 61 21.43 -0.59 22.58
CA ILE A 61 21.19 -0.63 21.14
C ILE A 61 22.48 -0.52 20.35
N LEU A 62 23.38 0.40 20.71
CA LEU A 62 24.66 0.54 20.04
C LEU A 62 25.50 -0.74 20.15
N TYR A 63 25.48 -1.39 21.33
CA TYR A 63 26.08 -2.70 21.54
C TYR A 63 25.46 -3.76 20.61
N LEU A 64 24.13 -3.86 20.58
CA LEU A 64 23.41 -4.85 19.75
C LEU A 64 23.58 -4.61 18.25
N ASN A 65 23.78 -3.35 17.83
CA ASN A 65 23.95 -3.00 16.42
C ASN A 65 25.31 -3.47 15.86
N HIS A 66 26.27 -3.74 16.74
CA HIS A 66 27.55 -4.30 16.34
C HIS A 66 27.37 -5.77 15.90
N PRO A 67 27.84 -6.18 14.70
CA PRO A 67 27.59 -7.52 14.16
C PRO A 67 28.01 -8.68 15.07
N GLN A 68 29.06 -8.51 15.88
CA GLN A 68 29.54 -9.55 16.80
C GLN A 68 28.60 -9.78 18.00
N HIS A 69 27.65 -8.87 18.24
CA HIS A 69 26.75 -8.91 19.38
C HIS A 69 25.28 -9.05 18.97
N ALA A 70 24.97 -9.27 17.68
CA ALA A 70 23.60 -9.39 17.20
C ALA A 70 22.80 -10.51 17.91
N GLU A 71 23.47 -11.53 18.42
CA GLU A 71 22.87 -12.65 19.16
C GLU A 71 22.65 -12.35 20.67
N ALA A 72 23.18 -11.24 21.20
CA ALA A 72 23.10 -10.92 22.64
C ALA A 72 21.65 -10.80 23.12
N ALA A 73 20.74 -10.24 22.29
CA ALA A 73 19.32 -10.18 22.60
C ALA A 73 18.68 -11.58 22.79
N ARG A 74 19.18 -12.60 22.08
CA ARG A 74 18.72 -13.99 22.23
C ARG A 74 19.34 -14.66 23.45
N ASN A 75 20.62 -14.42 23.70
CA ASN A 75 21.36 -15.01 24.83
C ASN A 75 20.83 -14.55 26.20
N VAL A 76 20.46 -13.27 26.28
CA VAL A 76 20.15 -12.59 27.56
C VAL A 76 18.68 -12.70 27.97
N LYS A 77 17.84 -13.32 27.13
CA LYS A 77 16.40 -13.54 27.40
C LYS A 77 15.66 -12.27 27.85
N LEU A 78 15.79 -11.19 27.08
CA LEU A 78 14.99 -9.99 27.30
C LEU A 78 13.50 -10.33 27.32
N ASP A 79 12.72 -9.73 28.22
CA ASP A 79 11.26 -9.87 28.21
C ASP A 79 10.61 -9.00 27.12
N LEU A 80 9.32 -9.20 26.88
CA LEU A 80 8.59 -8.52 25.82
C LEU A 80 8.53 -7.00 26.02
N ALA A 81 8.35 -6.55 27.26
CA ALA A 81 8.21 -5.13 27.57
C ALA A 81 9.53 -4.39 27.32
N ILE A 82 10.66 -5.01 27.67
CA ILE A 82 12.00 -4.48 27.38
C ILE A 82 12.24 -4.42 25.88
N VAL A 83 11.93 -5.49 25.13
CA VAL A 83 12.09 -5.53 23.67
C VAL A 83 11.32 -4.39 23.00
N GLU A 84 10.04 -4.22 23.35
CA GLU A 84 9.20 -3.15 22.78
C GLU A 84 9.73 -1.77 23.16
N ALA A 85 10.14 -1.58 24.41
CA ALA A 85 10.67 -0.31 24.88
C ALA A 85 12.06 0.03 24.29
N MET A 86 12.82 -0.98 23.86
CA MET A 86 14.04 -0.76 23.08
C MET A 86 13.72 -0.42 21.63
N LEU A 87 12.77 -1.11 20.99
CA LEU A 87 12.40 -0.85 19.59
C LEU A 87 12.00 0.60 19.31
N THR A 88 11.41 1.31 20.30
CA THR A 88 11.04 2.73 20.17
C THR A 88 12.24 3.70 20.14
N VAL A 89 13.41 3.27 20.61
CA VAL A 89 14.64 4.07 20.65
C VAL A 89 15.71 3.60 19.65
N VAL A 90 15.38 2.61 18.80
CA VAL A 90 16.23 2.17 17.68
C VAL A 90 16.15 3.17 16.53
N GLY A 91 17.29 3.78 16.22
CA GLY A 91 17.47 4.71 15.12
C GLY A 91 17.36 4.07 13.73
N PRO A 92 17.26 4.90 12.67
CA PRO A 92 17.03 4.42 11.31
C PRO A 92 18.19 3.61 10.73
N LEU A 93 19.43 3.83 11.20
CA LEU A 93 20.65 3.16 10.71
C LEU A 93 21.00 1.89 11.48
N GLU A 94 20.23 1.54 12.52
CA GLU A 94 20.55 0.46 13.45
C GLU A 94 19.85 -0.85 13.06
N HIS A 95 20.02 -1.24 11.80
CA HIS A 95 19.30 -2.36 11.20
C HIS A 95 19.58 -3.69 11.91
N ASN A 96 20.81 -3.92 12.39
CA ASN A 96 21.15 -5.14 13.11
C ASN A 96 20.43 -5.23 14.46
N ALA A 97 20.45 -4.13 15.23
CA ALA A 97 19.75 -4.07 16.52
C ALA A 97 18.23 -4.22 16.34
N ARG A 98 17.67 -3.56 15.32
CA ARG A 98 16.26 -3.70 14.96
C ARG A 98 15.91 -5.16 14.64
N GLY A 99 16.67 -5.80 13.75
CA GLY A 99 16.46 -7.20 13.37
C GLY A 99 16.51 -8.13 14.57
N ALA A 100 17.55 -8.02 15.40
CA ALA A 100 17.72 -8.85 16.59
C ALA A 100 16.57 -8.69 17.61
N LEU A 101 16.10 -7.46 17.84
CA LEU A 101 14.97 -7.18 18.72
C LEU A 101 13.65 -7.71 18.16
N LEU A 102 13.40 -7.57 16.86
CA LEU A 102 12.20 -8.12 16.20
C LEU A 102 12.19 -9.65 16.27
N GLU A 103 13.32 -10.31 15.99
CA GLU A 103 13.45 -11.77 16.09
C GLU A 103 13.29 -12.25 17.54
N ARG A 104 13.82 -11.51 18.54
CA ARG A 104 13.58 -11.80 19.95
C ARG A 104 12.10 -11.63 20.33
N GLY A 105 11.46 -10.53 19.91
CA GLY A 105 10.03 -10.28 20.12
C GLY A 105 9.17 -11.40 19.52
N PHE A 106 9.51 -11.87 18.33
CA PHE A 106 8.89 -13.03 17.68
C PHE A 106 9.08 -14.32 18.49
N ALA A 107 10.29 -14.62 18.96
CA ALA A 107 10.55 -15.81 19.77
C ALA A 107 9.75 -15.78 21.09
N ILE A 108 9.69 -14.65 21.78
CA ILE A 108 8.90 -14.49 23.01
C ILE A 108 7.43 -14.75 22.74
N THR A 109 6.87 -14.11 21.70
CA THR A 109 5.44 -14.19 21.36
C THR A 109 5.02 -15.50 20.71
N THR A 110 5.95 -16.41 20.44
CA THR A 110 5.63 -17.76 19.91
C THR A 110 5.96 -18.88 20.89
N LYS A 111 6.99 -18.73 21.74
CA LYS A 111 7.50 -19.80 22.61
C LYS A 111 7.32 -19.55 24.12
N GLU A 112 7.47 -18.30 24.57
CA GLU A 112 7.53 -17.98 26.01
C GLU A 112 6.19 -17.44 26.53
N ASN A 113 5.56 -16.56 25.75
CA ASN A 113 4.25 -15.98 26.03
C ASN A 113 3.43 -15.94 24.72
N PRO A 114 2.83 -17.07 24.30
CA PRO A 114 2.20 -17.18 22.99
C PRO A 114 1.13 -16.11 22.75
N ASN A 115 1.40 -15.24 21.79
CA ASN A 115 0.49 -14.24 21.26
C ASN A 115 0.74 -14.10 19.76
N TRP A 116 0.08 -14.97 19.00
CA TRP A 116 0.32 -15.13 17.55
C TRP A 116 -0.03 -13.89 16.72
N ALA A 117 -1.02 -13.11 17.15
CA ALA A 117 -1.35 -11.84 16.52
C ALA A 117 -0.20 -10.84 16.66
N LYS A 118 0.40 -10.75 17.85
CA LYS A 118 1.56 -9.90 18.11
C LYS A 118 2.84 -10.43 17.44
N ALA A 119 3.04 -11.74 17.41
CA ALA A 119 4.12 -12.39 16.68
C ALA A 119 4.12 -12.01 15.19
N THR A 120 2.93 -11.89 14.59
CA THR A 120 2.77 -11.43 13.21
C THR A 120 3.32 -10.01 13.03
N GLY A 121 3.07 -9.11 13.98
CA GLY A 121 3.60 -7.75 13.95
C GLY A 121 5.13 -7.71 13.93
N PHE A 122 5.79 -8.58 14.70
CA PHE A 122 7.26 -8.66 14.71
C PHE A 122 7.82 -9.22 13.42
N ILE A 123 7.27 -10.35 12.93
CA ILE A 123 7.84 -11.04 11.77
C ILE A 123 7.64 -10.25 10.47
N LEU A 124 6.55 -9.49 10.31
CA LEU A 124 6.28 -8.73 9.08
C LEU A 124 7.21 -7.52 8.86
N VAL A 125 7.83 -7.01 9.93
CA VAL A 125 8.80 -5.92 9.85
C VAL A 125 10.17 -6.42 9.39
N LEU A 126 10.42 -7.74 9.49
CA LEU A 126 11.64 -8.35 8.97
C LEU A 126 11.67 -8.33 7.44
N ASP A 127 12.88 -8.44 6.90
CA ASP A 127 13.11 -8.74 5.50
C ASP A 127 12.67 -10.18 5.16
N ASP A 128 12.56 -10.50 3.88
CA ASP A 128 12.12 -11.83 3.44
C ASP A 128 13.03 -12.97 3.95
N PRO A 129 14.37 -12.82 3.97
CA PRO A 129 15.25 -13.78 4.64
C PRO A 129 14.95 -13.94 6.14
N GLY A 130 14.68 -12.87 6.87
CA GLY A 130 14.31 -12.91 8.28
C GLY A 130 12.98 -13.62 8.51
N ILE A 131 11.97 -13.35 7.68
CA ILE A 131 10.70 -14.08 7.69
C ILE A 131 10.98 -15.58 7.47
N ALA A 132 11.71 -15.94 6.42
CA ALA A 132 11.99 -17.33 6.09
C ALA A 132 12.75 -18.07 7.20
N ARG A 133 13.76 -17.44 7.80
CA ARG A 133 14.51 -18.01 8.95
C ARG A 133 13.59 -18.26 10.13
N ASN A 134 12.78 -17.29 10.52
CA ASN A 134 11.89 -17.40 11.68
C ASN A 134 10.75 -18.39 11.44
N LEU A 135 10.20 -18.46 10.23
CA LEU A 135 9.25 -19.53 9.86
C LEU A 135 9.92 -20.90 9.89
N GLY A 136 11.21 -21.00 9.56
CA GLY A 136 12.00 -22.22 9.66
C GLY A 136 12.03 -22.83 11.06
N THR A 137 11.96 -22.01 12.11
CA THR A 137 12.02 -22.46 13.53
C THR A 137 10.68 -22.93 14.09
N LEU A 138 9.57 -22.65 13.39
CA LEU A 138 8.25 -23.08 13.81
C LEU A 138 8.00 -24.56 13.48
N SER A 139 7.30 -25.26 14.36
CA SER A 139 6.61 -26.52 13.99
C SER A 139 5.43 -26.22 13.06
N ASP A 140 4.85 -27.26 12.45
CA ASP A 140 3.66 -27.11 11.60
C ASP A 140 2.47 -26.52 12.38
N LYS A 141 2.26 -26.99 13.63
CA LYS A 141 1.25 -26.44 14.53
C LYS A 141 1.46 -24.95 14.78
N GLU A 142 2.67 -24.54 15.12
CA GLU A 142 2.99 -23.14 15.38
C GLU A 142 2.88 -22.28 14.13
N ALA A 143 3.22 -22.82 12.95
CA ALA A 143 3.02 -22.12 11.68
C ALA A 143 1.53 -21.87 11.39
N LYS A 144 0.66 -22.86 11.67
CA LYS A 144 -0.80 -22.68 11.57
C LYS A 144 -1.31 -21.66 12.60
N LEU A 145 -0.81 -21.68 13.83
CA LEU A 145 -1.16 -20.69 14.85
C LEU A 145 -0.69 -19.27 14.48
N LEU A 146 0.50 -19.13 13.89
CA LEU A 146 0.96 -17.86 13.34
C LEU A 146 0.06 -17.39 12.19
N ALA A 147 -0.37 -18.29 11.30
CA ALA A 147 -1.33 -17.95 10.25
C ALA A 147 -2.67 -17.47 10.85
N LYS A 148 -3.16 -18.13 11.91
CA LYS A 148 -4.34 -17.68 12.67
C LYS A 148 -4.14 -16.27 13.23
N GLY A 149 -3.00 -16.06 13.89
CA GLY A 149 -2.61 -14.77 14.46
C GLY A 149 -2.55 -13.67 13.41
N ALA A 150 -1.98 -13.95 12.24
CA ALA A 150 -1.90 -13.00 11.14
C ALA A 150 -3.29 -12.59 10.64
N ARG A 151 -4.20 -13.55 10.54
CA ARG A 151 -5.60 -13.29 10.19
C ARG A 151 -6.30 -12.46 11.26
N GLN A 152 -6.12 -12.77 12.53
CA GLN A 152 -6.67 -11.98 13.65
C GLN A 152 -6.10 -10.55 13.72
N ALA A 153 -4.86 -10.36 13.26
CA ALA A 153 -4.15 -9.08 13.30
C ALA A 153 -4.39 -8.17 12.08
N GLY A 154 -5.29 -8.51 11.16
CA GLY A 154 -5.54 -7.64 10.00
C GLY A 154 -4.72 -7.99 8.77
N ARG A 155 -3.97 -9.10 8.78
CA ARG A 155 -2.85 -9.37 7.84
C ARG A 155 -3.07 -10.62 7.00
N ALA A 156 -4.33 -11.01 6.79
CA ALA A 156 -4.68 -12.21 6.01
C ALA A 156 -4.28 -12.12 4.53
N GLY A 157 -4.23 -10.89 3.98
CA GLY A 157 -3.80 -10.61 2.60
C GLY A 157 -2.30 -10.40 2.41
N ASP A 158 -1.49 -10.46 3.48
CA ASP A 158 -0.04 -10.26 3.36
C ASP A 158 0.65 -11.50 2.80
N GLU A 159 0.81 -11.53 1.48
CA GLU A 159 1.42 -12.64 0.77
C GLU A 159 2.93 -12.81 1.03
N ARG A 160 3.62 -11.84 1.66
CA ARG A 160 5.01 -12.03 2.11
C ARG A 160 5.08 -13.05 3.24
N LEU A 161 4.07 -13.09 4.11
CA LEU A 161 3.98 -14.04 5.23
C LEU A 161 3.11 -15.26 4.90
N MET A 162 1.94 -15.05 4.29
CA MET A 162 0.95 -16.11 4.12
C MET A 162 1.39 -17.16 3.08
N ARG A 163 2.10 -16.75 2.03
CA ARG A 163 2.66 -17.67 1.02
C ARG A 163 3.70 -18.64 1.60
N PRO A 164 4.78 -18.20 2.28
CA PRO A 164 5.75 -19.12 2.85
C PRO A 164 5.14 -19.96 3.99
N LEU A 165 4.18 -19.43 4.76
CA LEU A 165 3.42 -20.24 5.72
C LEU A 165 2.70 -21.41 5.05
N ARG A 166 1.95 -21.16 3.96
CA ARG A 166 1.25 -22.21 3.19
C ARG A 166 2.21 -23.23 2.58
N GLN A 167 3.35 -22.77 2.07
CA GLN A 167 4.40 -23.65 1.55
C GLN A 167 4.98 -24.55 2.65
N LYS A 168 5.26 -24.00 3.83
CA LYS A 168 5.80 -24.74 4.98
C LYS A 168 4.86 -25.87 5.41
N ILE A 169 3.59 -25.56 5.60
CA ILE A 169 2.57 -26.54 6.04
C ILE A 169 2.02 -27.42 4.89
N ARG A 170 2.43 -27.14 3.63
CA ARG A 170 1.97 -27.83 2.41
C ARG A 170 0.45 -27.83 2.23
N LYS A 171 -0.21 -26.71 2.55
CA LYS A 171 -1.67 -26.56 2.43
C LYS A 171 -2.05 -25.60 1.33
N GLN A 172 -3.15 -25.91 0.65
CA GLN A 172 -3.78 -25.02 -0.32
C GLN A 172 -4.56 -23.89 0.38
N PRO A 173 -4.97 -22.84 -0.36
CA PRO A 173 -5.93 -21.86 0.14
C PRO A 173 -7.18 -22.51 0.78
N GLY A 174 -7.63 -21.95 1.90
CA GLY A 174 -8.71 -22.45 2.77
C GLY A 174 -8.44 -23.74 3.55
N GLN A 175 -7.23 -24.31 3.46
CA GLN A 175 -6.88 -25.54 4.19
C GLN A 175 -5.94 -25.29 5.38
N LEU A 176 -5.83 -24.04 5.84
CA LEU A 176 -4.96 -23.67 6.96
C LEU A 176 -5.45 -24.21 8.30
N PHE A 177 -6.76 -24.26 8.49
CA PHE A 177 -7.42 -24.55 9.77
C PHE A 177 -8.22 -25.85 9.75
N GLY A 178 -8.03 -26.67 8.73
CA GLY A 178 -8.78 -27.89 8.50
C GLY A 178 -8.72 -28.32 7.05
N THR A 179 -9.47 -29.35 6.70
CA THR A 179 -9.61 -29.82 5.32
C THR A 179 -10.98 -29.43 4.80
N VAL A 180 -11.03 -28.76 3.65
CA VAL A 180 -12.27 -28.43 2.94
C VAL A 180 -12.39 -29.35 1.73
N THR A 181 -13.49 -30.10 1.67
CA THR A 181 -13.83 -30.95 0.54
C THR A 181 -15.11 -30.42 -0.12
N VAL A 182 -15.07 -30.24 -1.44
CA VAL A 182 -16.21 -29.74 -2.22
C VAL A 182 -16.55 -30.74 -3.31
N THR A 183 -17.76 -31.29 -3.27
CA THR A 183 -18.31 -32.11 -4.34
C THR A 183 -19.53 -31.43 -4.93
N THR A 184 -19.63 -31.39 -6.25
CA THR A 184 -20.80 -30.83 -6.92
C THR A 184 -21.33 -31.77 -7.99
N THR A 185 -22.64 -31.82 -8.12
CA THR A 185 -23.36 -32.69 -9.07
C THR A 185 -24.37 -31.85 -9.82
N ALA A 186 -24.26 -31.83 -11.15
CA ALA A 186 -25.18 -31.12 -12.03
C ALA A 186 -26.22 -32.09 -12.61
N HIS A 187 -27.46 -31.64 -12.69
CA HIS A 187 -28.55 -32.35 -13.36
C HIS A 187 -29.25 -31.37 -14.32
N ASP A 188 -29.13 -31.64 -15.62
CA ASP A 188 -29.85 -30.90 -16.64
C ASP A 188 -31.36 -31.06 -16.47
N GLY A 189 -32.11 -30.01 -16.84
CA GLY A 189 -33.54 -30.11 -17.06
C GLY A 189 -33.87 -30.82 -18.38
N SER A 190 -35.17 -31.06 -18.58
CA SER A 190 -35.77 -31.48 -19.85
C SER A 190 -37.08 -30.72 -20.04
N ASP A 191 -37.78 -30.89 -21.17
CA ASP A 191 -39.10 -30.29 -21.37
C ASP A 191 -40.02 -30.56 -20.17
N HIS A 192 -40.29 -29.50 -19.39
CA HIS A 192 -41.04 -29.47 -18.12
C HIS A 192 -40.37 -30.05 -16.85
N ALA A 193 -39.16 -30.60 -16.91
CA ALA A 193 -38.38 -31.04 -15.74
C ALA A 193 -37.43 -29.94 -15.23
N ARG A 194 -37.27 -29.85 -13.92
CA ARG A 194 -36.38 -28.89 -13.27
C ARG A 194 -34.92 -29.28 -13.47
N TYR A 195 -34.05 -28.30 -13.73
CA TYR A 195 -32.62 -28.50 -13.49
C TYR A 195 -32.35 -28.52 -11.99
N SER A 196 -31.25 -29.13 -11.58
CA SER A 196 -30.72 -28.95 -10.22
C SER A 196 -29.20 -29.00 -10.20
N TYR A 197 -28.62 -28.34 -9.21
CA TYR A 197 -27.18 -28.37 -8.97
C TYR A 197 -26.92 -28.56 -7.49
N GLU A 198 -26.38 -29.71 -7.13
CA GLU A 198 -26.06 -30.04 -5.75
C GLU A 198 -24.62 -29.61 -5.44
N ALA A 199 -24.42 -28.90 -4.35
CA ALA A 199 -23.11 -28.60 -3.78
C ALA A 199 -23.04 -29.10 -2.34
N ARG A 200 -22.09 -30.01 -2.10
CA ARG A 200 -21.77 -30.50 -0.76
C ARG A 200 -20.39 -30.00 -0.37
N ILE A 201 -20.33 -29.26 0.73
CA ILE A 201 -19.09 -28.74 1.31
C ILE A 201 -18.91 -29.38 2.68
N GLN A 202 -17.79 -30.07 2.88
CA GLN A 202 -17.41 -30.61 4.18
C GLN A 202 -16.17 -29.89 4.69
N PHE A 203 -16.18 -29.51 5.96
CA PHE A 203 -15.03 -29.00 6.67
C PHE A 203 -14.70 -29.88 7.87
N ASP A 204 -13.51 -30.47 7.82
CA ASP A 204 -12.91 -31.22 8.91
C ASP A 204 -11.95 -30.28 9.65
N PRO A 205 -12.36 -29.70 10.80
CA PRO A 205 -11.54 -28.74 11.51
C PRO A 205 -10.24 -29.36 12.01
N ASP A 206 -9.17 -28.57 12.05
CA ASP A 206 -7.92 -28.99 12.68
C ASP A 206 -7.96 -28.66 14.19
N PRO A 207 -8.10 -29.67 15.07
CA PRO A 207 -8.23 -29.42 16.51
C PRO A 207 -7.01 -28.75 17.15
N GLU A 208 -5.87 -28.71 16.46
CA GLU A 208 -4.65 -28.07 17.01
C GLU A 208 -4.70 -26.54 16.94
N VAL A 209 -5.57 -25.97 16.09
CA VAL A 209 -5.61 -24.53 15.81
C VAL A 209 -7.01 -23.92 15.75
N VAL A 210 -8.05 -24.76 15.63
CA VAL A 210 -9.44 -24.33 15.72
C VAL A 210 -9.85 -24.30 17.19
N ASP A 211 -10.11 -23.11 17.72
CA ASP A 211 -10.55 -22.92 19.11
C ASP A 211 -12.05 -22.60 19.18
N ALA A 212 -12.83 -22.92 18.15
CA ALA A 212 -14.29 -22.86 18.20
C ALA A 212 -14.85 -24.10 18.88
N THR A 213 -15.96 -23.95 19.62
CA THR A 213 -16.76 -25.10 20.10
C THR A 213 -17.74 -25.57 19.03
N LYS A 214 -18.12 -24.67 18.12
CA LYS A 214 -19.08 -24.93 17.04
C LYS A 214 -18.71 -24.16 15.78
N VAL A 215 -18.67 -24.86 14.63
CA VAL A 215 -18.38 -24.25 13.31
C VAL A 215 -19.56 -24.50 12.38
N ALA A 216 -20.09 -23.44 11.77
CA ALA A 216 -21.25 -23.50 10.89
C ALA A 216 -21.00 -22.71 9.60
N PHE A 217 -22.03 -22.60 8.76
CA PHE A 217 -21.94 -22.00 7.43
C PHE A 217 -22.83 -20.77 7.31
N VAL A 218 -22.33 -19.76 6.62
CA VAL A 218 -23.12 -18.64 6.11
C VAL A 218 -22.87 -18.55 4.61
N GLN A 219 -23.92 -18.40 3.82
CA GLN A 219 -23.86 -18.36 2.38
C GLN A 219 -24.45 -17.06 1.87
N THR A 220 -23.81 -16.45 0.88
CA THR A 220 -24.44 -15.45 0.03
C THR A 220 -24.76 -16.05 -1.33
N MET A 221 -25.81 -15.51 -1.96
CA MET A 221 -26.23 -15.90 -3.29
C MET A 221 -26.41 -14.68 -4.18
N SER A 222 -26.00 -14.82 -5.43
CA SER A 222 -26.33 -13.96 -6.56
C SER A 222 -26.99 -14.80 -7.63
N LEU A 223 -28.21 -14.45 -8.02
CA LEU A 223 -28.95 -15.09 -9.10
C LEU A 223 -29.24 -14.06 -10.17
N VAL A 224 -28.56 -14.11 -11.31
CA VAL A 224 -28.72 -13.12 -12.38
C VAL A 224 -29.14 -13.78 -13.69
N LYS A 225 -29.85 -13.06 -14.55
CA LYS A 225 -30.17 -13.53 -15.91
C LYS A 225 -28.89 -13.55 -16.76
N THR A 226 -28.63 -14.63 -17.50
CA THR A 226 -27.39 -14.78 -18.30
C THR A 226 -27.47 -13.93 -19.58
N SER A 227 -28.63 -13.84 -20.21
CA SER A 227 -28.92 -13.06 -21.41
C SER A 227 -29.75 -11.82 -21.04
N GLY A 228 -29.10 -10.67 -21.07
CA GLY A 228 -29.73 -9.41 -20.75
C GLY A 228 -28.69 -8.31 -20.70
N TRP A 229 -29.07 -7.12 -21.14
CA TRP A 229 -28.20 -5.97 -21.02
C TRP A 229 -27.86 -5.63 -19.56
N TRP A 230 -28.62 -6.12 -18.56
CA TRP A 230 -28.44 -5.83 -17.13
C TRP A 230 -28.50 -7.11 -16.28
N PRO A 231 -27.49 -7.41 -15.43
CA PRO A 231 -27.62 -8.42 -14.39
C PRO A 231 -28.46 -7.83 -13.24
N ARG A 232 -29.79 -7.98 -13.33
CA ARG A 232 -30.67 -7.80 -12.16
C ARG A 232 -30.73 -9.10 -11.39
N SER A 233 -30.63 -9.04 -10.06
CA SER A 233 -30.98 -10.20 -9.26
C SER A 233 -32.40 -10.63 -9.59
N GLN A 234 -32.55 -11.90 -9.94
CA GLN A 234 -33.82 -12.58 -10.14
C GLN A 234 -34.25 -13.31 -8.86
N ASP A 235 -33.62 -13.03 -7.73
CA ASP A 235 -34.07 -13.53 -6.43
C ASP A 235 -35.35 -12.79 -6.04
N ASP A 236 -36.48 -13.36 -6.42
CA ASP A 236 -37.82 -12.85 -6.21
C ASP A 236 -38.43 -13.26 -4.85
N ARG A 237 -37.64 -13.92 -3.99
CA ARG A 237 -38.09 -14.31 -2.65
C ARG A 237 -38.49 -13.05 -1.87
N LYS A 238 -39.77 -13.01 -1.47
CA LYS A 238 -40.40 -11.86 -0.79
C LYS A 238 -39.61 -11.36 0.41
N GLY A 239 -38.96 -10.20 0.31
CA GLY A 239 -38.21 -9.59 1.43
C GLY A 239 -36.69 -9.78 1.39
N VAL A 240 -36.17 -10.52 0.41
CA VAL A 240 -34.73 -10.55 0.12
C VAL A 240 -34.26 -9.23 -0.50
N SER A 241 -35.10 -8.59 -1.32
CA SER A 241 -34.79 -7.31 -1.98
C SER A 241 -34.35 -6.21 -1.01
N GLY A 242 -34.89 -6.18 0.21
CA GLY A 242 -34.55 -5.20 1.26
C GLY A 242 -33.19 -5.42 1.92
N ARG A 243 -32.43 -6.45 1.52
CA ARG A 243 -31.08 -6.75 2.04
C ARG A 243 -30.11 -7.19 0.95
N LEU A 244 -30.40 -6.87 -0.31
CA LEU A 244 -29.44 -7.01 -1.40
C LEU A 244 -28.36 -5.94 -1.22
N ASN A 245 -27.09 -6.32 -1.40
CA ASN A 245 -26.01 -5.36 -1.59
C ASN A 245 -25.99 -4.81 -3.03
N ASP A 246 -25.07 -3.90 -3.32
CA ASP A 246 -24.94 -3.25 -4.64
C ASP A 246 -24.58 -4.23 -5.79
N LYS A 247 -24.13 -5.44 -5.45
CA LYS A 247 -23.88 -6.53 -6.40
C LYS A 247 -25.07 -7.48 -6.53
N THR A 248 -26.22 -7.10 -5.99
CA THR A 248 -27.45 -7.88 -6.00
C THR A 248 -27.30 -9.24 -5.33
N GLN A 249 -26.46 -9.30 -4.28
CA GLN A 249 -26.25 -10.47 -3.44
C GLN A 249 -26.90 -10.27 -2.08
N ALA A 250 -27.41 -11.35 -1.49
CA ALA A 250 -27.90 -11.35 -0.11
C ALA A 250 -27.48 -12.64 0.61
N ILE A 251 -27.59 -12.62 1.93
CA ILE A 251 -27.50 -13.84 2.75
C ILE A 251 -28.63 -14.80 2.33
N ASP A 252 -28.22 -16.02 1.94
CA ASP A 252 -29.07 -17.02 1.33
C ASP A 252 -29.91 -17.76 2.36
N ARG A 253 -31.00 -17.10 2.77
CA ARG A 253 -31.91 -17.56 3.81
C ARG A 253 -33.32 -17.12 3.48
N ALA A 254 -34.32 -17.98 3.66
CA ALA A 254 -35.69 -17.53 3.42
C ALA A 254 -36.08 -16.42 4.44
N PRO A 255 -36.91 -15.45 4.04
CA PRO A 255 -37.36 -14.34 4.88
C PRO A 255 -38.05 -14.78 6.19
N THR A 256 -38.61 -15.99 6.22
CA THR A 256 -39.29 -16.61 7.37
C THR A 256 -38.34 -17.15 8.46
N PHE A 257 -37.03 -17.19 8.17
CA PHE A 257 -36.04 -17.65 9.13
C PHE A 257 -35.49 -16.51 9.97
N LYS A 258 -35.35 -16.77 11.27
CA LYS A 258 -34.74 -15.85 12.22
C LYS A 258 -33.22 -15.76 12.06
N SER A 259 -32.57 -16.87 11.74
CA SER A 259 -31.10 -16.95 11.71
C SER A 259 -30.51 -16.80 10.30
N GLY A 260 -29.36 -16.14 10.24
CA GLY A 260 -28.51 -16.03 9.05
C GLY A 260 -27.64 -17.26 8.77
N TRP A 261 -27.52 -18.18 9.73
CA TRP A 261 -26.75 -19.42 9.61
C TRP A 261 -27.45 -20.41 8.68
N PHE A 262 -26.78 -20.92 7.65
CA PHE A 262 -27.37 -21.88 6.72
C PHE A 262 -27.76 -23.19 7.44
N GLY A 263 -28.90 -23.77 7.08
CA GLY A 263 -29.45 -24.99 7.72
C GLY A 263 -30.04 -24.83 9.14
N GLN A 264 -29.81 -23.71 9.83
CA GLN A 264 -30.38 -23.47 11.17
C GLN A 264 -31.88 -23.19 11.11
N GLN A 265 -32.67 -23.78 11.99
CA GLN A 265 -34.11 -23.59 12.13
C GLN A 265 -34.44 -22.47 13.13
N ASN A 266 -35.70 -22.07 13.22
CA ASN A 266 -36.15 -20.99 14.13
C ASN A 266 -36.06 -21.36 15.63
N ASP A 267 -35.93 -22.64 15.95
CA ASP A 267 -35.65 -23.16 17.30
C ASP A 267 -34.14 -23.24 17.61
N GLY A 268 -33.28 -22.83 16.67
CA GLY A 268 -31.83 -22.87 16.81
C GLY A 268 -31.17 -24.21 16.43
N SER A 269 -31.96 -25.26 16.16
CA SER A 269 -31.45 -26.56 15.71
C SER A 269 -30.91 -26.49 14.29
N PHE A 270 -29.97 -27.36 13.95
CA PHE A 270 -29.46 -27.51 12.59
C PHE A 270 -30.03 -28.80 11.98
N LYS A 271 -30.52 -28.71 10.74
CA LYS A 271 -31.07 -29.86 10.02
C LYS A 271 -30.28 -30.04 8.72
N LEU A 272 -29.76 -31.25 8.53
CA LEU A 272 -29.20 -31.73 7.27
C LEU A 272 -30.10 -32.87 6.77
N SER A 273 -30.58 -32.78 5.53
CA SER A 273 -31.42 -33.79 4.88
C SER A 273 -30.94 -34.04 3.46
N GLY A 274 -31.50 -35.02 2.74
CA GLY A 274 -31.17 -35.25 1.33
C GLY A 274 -31.52 -34.08 0.41
N ASP A 275 -32.43 -33.21 0.85
CA ASP A 275 -32.90 -32.05 0.07
C ASP A 275 -32.12 -30.76 0.41
N GLY A 276 -31.11 -30.86 1.28
CA GLY A 276 -30.28 -29.74 1.70
C GLY A 276 -30.28 -29.49 3.21
N GLY A 277 -29.50 -28.50 3.61
CA GLY A 277 -29.31 -28.06 4.99
C GLY A 277 -27.85 -28.08 5.42
N ALA A 278 -27.62 -28.02 6.74
CA ALA A 278 -26.28 -28.07 7.29
C ALA A 278 -26.24 -28.80 8.63
N GLN A 279 -25.09 -29.37 8.92
CA GLN A 279 -24.67 -29.91 10.20
C GLN A 279 -23.41 -29.15 10.63
N PRO A 280 -23.40 -28.48 11.79
CA PRO A 280 -22.22 -27.77 12.27
C PRO A 280 -21.17 -28.77 12.77
N ALA A 281 -19.89 -28.40 12.71
CA ALA A 281 -18.86 -29.13 13.45
C ALA A 281 -19.06 -28.88 14.94
N VAL A 282 -18.78 -29.89 15.76
CA VAL A 282 -18.75 -29.78 17.22
C VAL A 282 -17.37 -30.20 17.70
N LEU A 283 -16.74 -29.32 18.46
CA LEU A 283 -15.45 -29.56 19.10
C LEU A 283 -15.63 -29.50 20.60
N GLU A 284 -15.23 -30.57 21.29
CA GLU A 284 -15.29 -30.66 22.75
C GLU A 284 -13.90 -30.97 23.27
N ASN A 285 -13.38 -30.12 24.16
CA ASN A 285 -12.06 -30.28 24.76
C ASN A 285 -10.94 -30.48 23.71
N GLY A 286 -11.00 -29.74 22.60
CA GLY A 286 -10.04 -29.84 21.51
C GLY A 286 -10.14 -31.12 20.69
N VAL A 287 -11.26 -31.86 20.76
CA VAL A 287 -11.51 -33.05 19.94
C VAL A 287 -12.69 -32.79 19.02
N VAL A 288 -12.48 -33.01 17.71
CA VAL A 288 -13.56 -32.95 16.72
C VAL A 288 -14.47 -34.15 16.93
N LYS A 289 -15.72 -33.90 17.35
CA LYS A 289 -16.75 -34.93 17.52
C LYS A 289 -17.47 -35.24 16.22
N GLN A 290 -17.64 -34.21 15.39
CA GLN A 290 -18.25 -34.31 14.07
C GLN A 290 -17.73 -33.17 13.17
N PRO A 291 -17.55 -33.40 11.86
CA PRO A 291 -17.21 -32.35 10.90
C PRO A 291 -18.41 -31.44 10.62
N ALA A 292 -18.15 -30.28 10.03
CA ALA A 292 -19.20 -29.42 9.50
C ALA A 292 -19.55 -29.89 8.09
N VAL A 293 -20.82 -30.09 7.81
CA VAL A 293 -21.33 -30.50 6.50
C VAL A 293 -22.39 -29.53 6.04
N PHE A 294 -22.24 -29.02 4.83
CA PHE A 294 -23.18 -28.18 4.13
C PHE A 294 -23.66 -28.92 2.90
N LEU A 295 -24.96 -28.88 2.64
CA LEU A 295 -25.58 -29.39 1.42
C LEU A 295 -26.59 -28.36 0.93
N ASP A 296 -26.40 -27.89 -0.28
CA ASP A 296 -27.36 -27.03 -0.96
C ASP A 296 -27.67 -27.60 -2.33
N LYS A 297 -28.92 -27.47 -2.74
CA LYS A 297 -29.45 -28.08 -3.96
C LYS A 297 -30.41 -27.10 -4.64
N PRO A 298 -29.91 -25.95 -5.14
CA PRO A 298 -30.72 -25.08 -5.97
C PRO A 298 -31.30 -25.85 -7.16
N ASP A 299 -32.60 -25.64 -7.37
CA ASP A 299 -33.36 -26.15 -8.51
C ASP A 299 -34.20 -25.03 -9.14
N GLY A 300 -34.55 -25.20 -10.41
CA GLY A 300 -35.35 -24.21 -11.11
C GLY A 300 -35.98 -24.75 -12.39
N LYS A 301 -36.96 -24.01 -12.91
CA LYS A 301 -37.60 -24.26 -14.22
C LYS A 301 -37.23 -23.22 -15.28
N ASP A 302 -36.59 -22.13 -14.87
CA ASP A 302 -36.26 -21.02 -15.75
C ASP A 302 -34.82 -21.13 -16.23
N GLY A 303 -34.66 -21.18 -17.54
CA GLY A 303 -33.36 -21.10 -18.20
C GLY A 303 -32.74 -19.70 -18.12
N ASP A 304 -31.56 -19.58 -18.71
CA ASP A 304 -30.84 -18.32 -18.86
C ASP A 304 -30.55 -17.64 -17.51
N ARG A 305 -29.91 -18.39 -16.62
CA ARG A 305 -29.56 -17.94 -15.26
C ARG A 305 -28.11 -18.25 -14.94
N THR A 306 -27.47 -17.36 -14.19
CA THR A 306 -26.17 -17.59 -13.58
C THR A 306 -26.34 -17.53 -12.07
N TRP A 307 -26.04 -18.64 -11.42
CA TRP A 307 -26.05 -18.79 -9.98
C TRP A 307 -24.61 -18.68 -9.47
N ARG A 308 -24.37 -17.77 -8.52
CA ARG A 308 -23.08 -17.61 -7.85
C ARG A 308 -23.28 -17.60 -6.35
N TYR A 309 -22.47 -18.38 -5.68
CA TYR A 309 -22.50 -18.54 -4.24
C TYR A 309 -21.14 -18.27 -3.64
N GLU A 310 -21.16 -17.72 -2.43
CA GLU A 310 -20.00 -17.68 -1.56
C GLU A 310 -20.40 -18.24 -0.19
N THR A 311 -19.88 -19.42 0.14
CA THR A 311 -20.15 -20.11 1.40
C THR A 311 -18.94 -19.95 2.31
N SER A 312 -19.10 -19.16 3.39
CA SER A 312 -18.10 -18.98 4.44
C SER A 312 -18.30 -20.00 5.55
N ILE A 313 -17.20 -20.58 6.02
CA ILE A 313 -17.13 -21.55 7.12
C ILE A 313 -16.68 -20.78 8.36
N ILE A 314 -17.55 -20.63 9.35
CA ILE A 314 -17.38 -19.62 10.42
C ILE A 314 -17.57 -20.27 11.79
N ALA A 315 -16.74 -19.86 12.76
CA ALA A 315 -16.96 -20.16 14.16
C ALA A 315 -18.28 -19.52 14.64
N GLU A 316 -19.28 -20.35 14.91
CA GLU A 316 -20.57 -19.93 15.47
C GLU A 316 -20.43 -19.61 16.96
N ASP A 317 -19.60 -20.39 17.66
CA ASP A 317 -19.41 -20.31 19.10
C ASP A 317 -17.98 -20.67 19.54
N GLY A 318 -17.66 -20.33 20.79
CA GLY A 318 -16.35 -20.52 21.41
C GLY A 318 -15.39 -19.32 21.24
N PRO A 319 -14.14 -19.44 21.72
CA PRO A 319 -13.11 -18.40 21.61
C PRO A 319 -12.95 -17.77 20.21
N ASP A 320 -13.11 -18.57 19.16
CA ASP A 320 -13.00 -18.11 17.78
C ASP A 320 -14.27 -17.47 17.21
N LYS A 321 -15.36 -17.32 17.97
CA LYS A 321 -16.66 -16.82 17.47
C LYS A 321 -16.53 -15.64 16.50
N GLY A 322 -17.07 -15.81 15.30
CA GLY A 322 -17.01 -14.85 14.18
C GLY A 322 -15.77 -14.97 13.29
N PHE A 323 -14.80 -15.84 13.60
CA PHE A 323 -13.65 -16.12 12.75
C PHE A 323 -14.06 -17.02 11.57
N VAL A 324 -13.72 -16.61 10.34
CA VAL A 324 -13.99 -17.38 9.12
C VAL A 324 -12.82 -18.33 8.87
N TYR A 325 -12.96 -19.65 8.89
CA TYR A 325 -11.85 -20.57 8.65
C TYR A 325 -11.50 -20.72 7.17
N ALA A 326 -12.52 -20.76 6.31
CA ALA A 326 -12.35 -20.89 4.87
C ALA A 326 -13.58 -20.34 4.16
N VAL A 327 -13.44 -20.11 2.86
CA VAL A 327 -14.53 -19.65 1.99
C VAL A 327 -14.52 -20.51 0.73
N VAL A 328 -15.70 -20.94 0.31
CA VAL A 328 -15.90 -21.68 -0.94
C VAL A 328 -16.78 -20.85 -1.85
N ARG A 329 -16.24 -20.44 -2.99
CA ARG A 329 -17.02 -19.85 -4.08
C ARG A 329 -17.39 -20.96 -5.05
N TRP A 330 -18.65 -21.02 -5.41
CA TRP A 330 -19.16 -22.03 -6.34
C TRP A 330 -20.36 -21.49 -7.11
N GLY A 331 -20.75 -22.17 -8.18
CA GLY A 331 -21.87 -21.71 -8.99
C GLY A 331 -22.06 -22.57 -10.23
N PHE A 332 -23.02 -22.15 -11.04
CA PHE A 332 -23.34 -22.78 -12.31
C PHE A 332 -24.13 -21.79 -13.17
N LYS A 333 -24.14 -22.03 -14.49
CA LYS A 333 -25.06 -21.36 -15.41
C LYS A 333 -26.09 -22.36 -15.89
N VAL A 334 -27.23 -21.84 -16.29
CA VAL A 334 -28.32 -22.55 -16.94
C VAL A 334 -28.61 -21.80 -18.22
N ASP A 335 -28.59 -22.49 -19.36
CA ASP A 335 -28.98 -21.93 -20.65
C ASP A 335 -30.51 -22.00 -20.85
N ASP A 336 -31.00 -21.57 -22.01
CA ASP A 336 -32.43 -21.61 -22.34
C ASP A 336 -32.99 -23.05 -22.47
N ASP A 337 -32.12 -24.03 -22.71
CA ASP A 337 -32.47 -25.46 -22.83
C ASP A 337 -32.39 -26.20 -21.47
N LEU A 338 -32.26 -25.45 -20.37
CA LEU A 338 -32.10 -25.95 -19.00
C LEU A 338 -30.84 -26.81 -18.80
N LYS A 339 -29.81 -26.63 -19.63
CA LYS A 339 -28.52 -27.30 -19.48
C LYS A 339 -27.66 -26.60 -18.46
N VAL A 340 -27.07 -27.38 -17.57
CA VAL A 340 -26.31 -26.86 -16.44
C VAL A 340 -24.81 -26.85 -16.76
N GLU A 341 -24.25 -25.66 -16.94
CA GLU A 341 -22.81 -25.46 -17.07
C GLU A 341 -22.19 -25.19 -15.69
N LYS A 342 -21.37 -26.10 -15.20
CA LYS A 342 -20.66 -25.95 -13.93
C LYS A 342 -19.66 -24.79 -13.98
N ILE A 343 -19.72 -23.90 -12.98
CA ILE A 343 -18.62 -22.97 -12.69
C ILE A 343 -17.66 -23.68 -11.72
N PRO A 344 -16.35 -23.80 -12.04
CA PRO A 344 -15.39 -24.39 -11.12
C PRO A 344 -15.41 -23.69 -9.77
N HIS A 345 -15.41 -24.48 -8.69
CA HIS A 345 -15.35 -23.92 -7.35
C HIS A 345 -13.93 -23.40 -7.04
N GLU A 346 -13.87 -22.41 -6.16
CA GLU A 346 -12.64 -21.82 -5.66
C GLU A 346 -12.66 -21.86 -4.12
N ILE A 347 -11.57 -22.30 -3.50
CA ILE A 347 -11.41 -22.26 -2.05
C ILE A 347 -10.48 -21.10 -1.70
N ARG A 348 -10.90 -20.23 -0.79
CA ARG A 348 -10.19 -19.03 -0.35
C ARG A 348 -10.05 -18.98 1.17
N GLN A 349 -9.17 -18.11 1.63
CA GLN A 349 -8.92 -17.89 3.06
C GLN A 349 -9.84 -16.83 3.68
N VAL A 350 -10.26 -15.86 2.87
CA VAL A 350 -11.05 -14.71 3.30
C VAL A 350 -12.25 -14.54 2.38
N PRO A 351 -13.39 -14.07 2.90
CA PRO A 351 -14.54 -13.76 2.07
C PRO A 351 -14.29 -12.50 1.25
N THR A 352 -15.12 -12.29 0.25
CA THR A 352 -15.12 -11.07 -0.55
C THR A 352 -15.70 -9.88 0.23
N GLY A 353 -15.40 -8.66 -0.22
CA GLY A 353 -16.05 -7.46 0.29
C GLY A 353 -17.58 -7.53 0.14
N ASP A 354 -18.07 -8.10 -0.96
CA ASP A 354 -19.52 -8.26 -1.22
C ASP A 354 -20.20 -9.13 -0.15
N PHE A 355 -19.55 -10.20 0.29
CA PHE A 355 -20.03 -11.03 1.39
C PHE A 355 -20.13 -10.25 2.70
N ALA A 356 -19.12 -9.42 3.01
CA ALA A 356 -19.14 -8.56 4.19
C ALA A 356 -20.31 -7.56 4.17
N THR A 357 -20.57 -6.96 3.00
CA THR A 357 -21.69 -6.04 2.79
C THR A 357 -23.03 -6.76 2.93
N ALA A 358 -23.17 -7.96 2.38
CA ALA A 358 -24.39 -8.76 2.51
C ALA A 358 -24.67 -9.18 3.97
N ALA A 359 -23.63 -9.57 4.72
CA ALA A 359 -23.74 -9.86 6.15
C ALA A 359 -24.13 -8.61 6.96
N SER A 360 -23.57 -7.46 6.62
CA SER A 360 -23.93 -6.16 7.21
C SER A 360 -25.39 -5.79 6.92
N ALA A 361 -25.86 -5.98 5.69
CA ALA A 361 -27.25 -5.75 5.30
C ALA A 361 -28.22 -6.67 6.06
N TRP A 362 -27.88 -7.94 6.25
CA TRP A 362 -28.65 -8.84 7.11
C TRP A 362 -28.72 -8.35 8.55
N ASN A 363 -27.60 -7.93 9.14
CA ASN A 363 -27.54 -7.44 10.51
C ASN A 363 -28.33 -6.13 10.68
N ALA A 364 -28.26 -5.23 9.70
CA ALA A 364 -29.06 -4.01 9.67
C ALA A 364 -30.56 -4.34 9.64
N GLN A 365 -30.99 -5.26 8.76
CA GLN A 365 -32.37 -5.74 8.71
C GLN A 365 -32.81 -6.34 10.06
N ALA A 366 -31.98 -7.19 10.67
CA ALA A 366 -32.27 -7.82 11.97
C ALA A 366 -32.42 -6.79 13.11
N SER A 367 -31.67 -5.68 13.05
CA SER A 367 -31.73 -4.59 14.02
C SER A 367 -32.81 -3.54 13.76
N SER A 368 -33.48 -3.60 12.61
CA SER A 368 -34.48 -2.59 12.21
C SER A 368 -35.77 -2.68 13.03
N SER A 369 -36.58 -1.62 13.00
CA SER A 369 -37.93 -1.62 13.61
C SER A 369 -38.93 -2.54 12.90
N SER A 370 -38.55 -3.12 11.76
CA SER A 370 -39.39 -4.00 10.95
C SER A 370 -38.53 -5.11 10.32
N PRO A 371 -37.99 -6.04 11.13
CA PRO A 371 -37.21 -7.16 10.61
C PRO A 371 -38.09 -8.04 9.70
N ALA A 372 -37.47 -8.78 8.78
CA ALA A 372 -38.21 -9.62 7.84
C ALA A 372 -39.01 -10.74 8.55
N THR A 373 -38.53 -11.17 9.71
CA THR A 373 -39.23 -12.07 10.63
C THR A 373 -39.07 -11.58 12.06
N SER A 374 -40.12 -11.69 12.87
CA SER A 374 -40.07 -11.36 14.30
C SER A 374 -39.00 -12.18 15.02
N GLY A 375 -38.08 -11.50 15.70
CA GLY A 375 -36.94 -12.13 16.39
C GLY A 375 -35.81 -12.57 15.46
N GLN A 376 -35.66 -11.92 14.29
CA GLN A 376 -34.48 -12.10 13.43
C GLN A 376 -33.19 -11.81 14.22
N GLN A 377 -32.20 -12.69 14.05
CA GLN A 377 -30.94 -12.71 14.78
C GLN A 377 -29.82 -12.16 13.91
N ALA A 378 -29.02 -11.26 14.47
CA ALA A 378 -27.79 -10.82 13.83
C ALA A 378 -26.77 -11.97 13.78
N LEU A 379 -26.03 -12.05 12.68
CA LEU A 379 -24.79 -12.80 12.58
C LEU A 379 -23.74 -12.19 13.52
N PRO A 380 -22.80 -12.98 14.07
CA PRO A 380 -21.70 -12.41 14.84
C PRO A 380 -20.93 -11.41 13.98
N VAL A 381 -20.30 -10.42 14.63
CA VAL A 381 -19.35 -9.54 13.95
C VAL A 381 -18.27 -10.43 13.36
N LEU A 382 -18.29 -10.52 12.04
CA LEU A 382 -17.36 -11.34 11.30
C LEU A 382 -15.99 -10.69 11.45
N ARG A 383 -15.01 -11.47 11.91
CA ARG A 383 -13.62 -11.02 12.00
C ARG A 383 -13.01 -11.07 10.59
N LEU A 384 -13.57 -10.25 9.71
CA LEU A 384 -13.18 -10.07 8.30
C LEU A 384 -12.08 -9.05 8.27
N LEU A 385 -10.90 -9.48 7.87
CA LEU A 385 -9.73 -8.65 7.90
C LEU A 385 -9.05 -8.69 6.54
N ASP A 386 -9.69 -7.94 5.64
CA ASP A 386 -9.05 -7.20 4.56
C ASP A 386 -9.90 -5.97 4.20
N THR A 387 -10.00 -5.00 5.11
CA THR A 387 -10.67 -3.71 4.83
C THR A 387 -9.74 -2.69 4.16
N GLY A 388 -8.52 -3.08 3.76
CA GLY A 388 -7.53 -2.16 3.17
C GLY A 388 -7.02 -1.03 4.09
N ALA A 389 -7.57 -0.87 5.30
CA ALA A 389 -7.17 0.16 6.24
C ALA A 389 -5.94 -0.29 7.06
N PRO A 390 -4.82 0.46 7.08
CA PRO A 390 -3.70 0.14 7.94
C PRO A 390 -4.09 0.35 9.42
N PRO A 391 -3.69 -0.55 10.34
CA PRO A 391 -3.92 -0.34 11.76
C PRO A 391 -3.08 0.85 12.27
N HIS A 392 -3.74 1.81 12.93
CA HIS A 392 -3.07 2.90 13.64
C HIS A 392 -2.19 2.33 14.75
N LEU A 393 -0.87 2.58 14.69
CA LEU A 393 0.00 2.46 15.86
C LEU A 393 -0.24 3.67 16.78
N PRO A 394 -0.19 3.51 18.11
CA PRO A 394 -0.35 4.62 19.05
C PRO A 394 0.78 5.65 18.87
N ALA A 395 0.42 6.93 18.81
CA ALA A 395 1.32 8.04 18.54
C ALA A 395 2.47 8.12 19.56
N GLY A 396 3.71 7.95 19.07
CA GLY A 396 4.93 8.21 19.82
C GLY A 396 5.25 9.69 19.88
N ARG A 397 5.57 10.17 21.09
CA ARG A 397 5.93 11.55 21.45
C ARG A 397 7.22 12.00 20.73
N GLU A 398 7.19 13.18 20.10
CA GLU A 398 8.35 13.82 19.47
C GLU A 398 9.53 13.98 20.44
N VAL A 399 10.71 13.52 20.02
CA VAL A 399 12.00 13.79 20.67
C VAL A 399 12.91 14.46 19.65
N THR A 400 13.40 15.64 19.99
CA THR A 400 14.35 16.46 19.22
C THR A 400 15.75 15.83 19.22
N ALA A 401 16.39 15.76 18.04
CA ALA A 401 17.72 15.19 17.84
C ALA A 401 18.84 16.25 17.92
N PRO A 402 20.03 15.95 18.50
CA PRO A 402 21.22 16.77 18.34
C PRO A 402 22.33 16.11 17.48
N GLY A 403 22.91 16.92 16.58
CA GLY A 403 24.35 17.01 16.27
C GLY A 403 25.04 15.90 15.48
N THR A 404 25.33 16.16 14.19
CA THR A 404 26.12 15.31 13.29
C THR A 404 27.63 15.58 13.37
N GLY A 405 28.44 14.54 13.63
CA GLY A 405 29.88 14.49 13.34
C GLY A 405 30.20 13.67 12.07
N PRO A 406 31.38 13.84 11.45
CA PRO A 406 31.68 13.28 10.12
C PRO A 406 32.14 11.81 10.18
N PRO A 407 31.84 10.96 9.17
CA PRO A 407 32.21 9.55 9.18
C PRO A 407 33.61 9.26 8.61
N ALA A 408 34.30 8.32 9.25
CA ALA A 408 35.56 7.71 8.79
C ALA A 408 35.30 6.63 7.72
N ARG A 409 36.21 6.55 6.73
CA ARG A 409 36.17 5.58 5.61
C ARG A 409 36.79 4.25 6.04
N TYR A 410 36.08 3.14 5.80
CA TYR A 410 36.65 1.79 5.76
C TYR A 410 36.38 1.15 4.39
N ALA A 411 37.44 0.65 3.76
CA ALA A 411 37.40 -0.14 2.54
C ALA A 411 37.29 -1.63 2.90
N LEU A 412 36.40 -2.36 2.23
CA LEU A 412 36.24 -3.81 2.37
C LEU A 412 36.50 -4.46 1.01
N GLU A 413 37.51 -5.32 0.97
CA GLU A 413 37.90 -6.13 -0.18
C GLU A 413 36.82 -7.16 -0.54
N THR A 414 36.58 -7.30 -1.84
CA THR A 414 35.65 -8.28 -2.41
C THR A 414 36.38 -9.58 -2.72
N ARG A 415 35.82 -10.71 -2.28
CA ARG A 415 36.21 -12.07 -2.73
C ARG A 415 35.11 -12.67 -3.58
N ASP A 416 35.53 -13.27 -4.69
CA ASP A 416 34.74 -13.91 -5.74
C ASP A 416 33.74 -14.97 -5.23
N LEU A 417 32.49 -14.84 -5.68
CA LEU A 417 31.46 -15.87 -5.67
C LEU A 417 30.98 -16.11 -7.10
N ALA A 418 31.70 -17.00 -7.81
CA ALA A 418 31.22 -17.59 -9.05
C ALA A 418 31.45 -19.10 -8.96
N THR A 419 30.38 -19.85 -8.64
CA THR A 419 30.02 -21.15 -9.26
C THR A 419 28.79 -21.74 -8.58
N PHE A 420 27.71 -21.86 -9.36
CA PHE A 420 26.49 -22.57 -8.98
C PHE A 420 26.68 -24.07 -9.32
N ASP A 421 26.78 -24.93 -8.29
CA ASP A 421 27.17 -26.34 -8.38
C ASP A 421 26.18 -27.21 -9.21
N ALA A 422 26.75 -28.09 -10.04
CA ALA A 422 26.08 -29.13 -10.81
C ALA A 422 25.21 -30.08 -9.95
N ARG A 423 25.49 -30.25 -8.66
CA ARG A 423 24.67 -31.05 -7.74
C ARG A 423 23.24 -30.54 -7.61
N SER A 424 23.04 -29.23 -7.62
CA SER A 424 21.70 -28.62 -7.52
C SER A 424 20.84 -28.93 -8.75
N ARG A 425 21.46 -29.02 -9.93
CA ARG A 425 20.78 -29.41 -11.18
C ARG A 425 20.44 -30.90 -11.19
N ALA A 426 21.34 -31.75 -10.70
CA ALA A 426 21.12 -33.20 -10.63
C ALA A 426 19.99 -33.59 -9.64
N GLN A 427 19.92 -32.92 -8.48
CA GLN A 427 18.86 -33.16 -7.50
C GLN A 427 17.47 -32.74 -8.00
N TRP A 428 17.40 -31.70 -8.83
CA TRP A 428 16.14 -31.27 -9.42
C TRP A 428 15.69 -32.16 -10.59
N ALA A 429 16.62 -32.59 -11.45
CA ALA A 429 16.35 -33.55 -12.52
C ALA A 429 15.79 -34.87 -11.98
N ALA A 430 16.31 -35.35 -10.85
CA ALA A 430 15.78 -36.55 -10.17
C ALA A 430 14.35 -36.35 -9.64
N LYS A 431 14.01 -35.16 -9.15
CA LYS A 431 12.64 -34.83 -8.71
C LYS A 431 11.67 -34.69 -9.88
N LEU A 432 12.10 -34.12 -11.00
CA LEU A 432 11.30 -34.01 -12.22
C LEU A 432 11.03 -35.38 -12.85
N GLN A 433 12.04 -36.26 -12.85
CA GLN A 433 11.90 -37.64 -13.32
C GLN A 433 10.95 -38.45 -12.43
N GLY A 434 10.93 -38.17 -11.12
CA GLY A 434 9.98 -38.76 -10.17
C GLY A 434 8.55 -38.25 -10.31
N SER A 435 8.31 -37.01 -10.76
CA SER A 435 6.98 -36.41 -10.87
C SER A 435 6.33 -36.55 -12.25
N ALA A 436 7.12 -36.54 -13.33
CA ALA A 436 6.61 -36.56 -14.71
C ALA A 436 6.81 -37.90 -15.44
N GLY A 437 7.54 -38.85 -14.83
CA GLY A 437 7.83 -40.15 -15.42
C GLY A 437 8.93 -40.11 -16.50
N ASN A 438 9.57 -41.26 -16.72
CA ASN A 438 10.75 -41.41 -17.60
C ASN A 438 10.51 -41.01 -19.07
N GLN A 439 9.26 -41.07 -19.56
CA GLN A 439 8.91 -40.67 -20.92
C GLN A 439 8.98 -39.15 -21.12
N ALA A 440 8.49 -38.36 -20.17
CA ALA A 440 8.55 -36.90 -20.23
C ALA A 440 10.00 -36.38 -20.13
N ALA A 441 10.82 -37.02 -19.27
CA ALA A 441 12.24 -36.71 -19.15
C ALA A 441 13.03 -37.05 -20.43
N ARG A 442 12.67 -38.14 -21.14
CA ARG A 442 13.28 -38.48 -22.44
C ARG A 442 13.00 -37.45 -23.53
N HIS A 443 11.81 -36.87 -23.58
CA HIS A 443 11.48 -35.83 -24.55
C HIS A 443 12.16 -34.48 -24.26
N LEU A 444 12.53 -34.20 -23.01
CA LEU A 444 13.29 -33.02 -22.61
C LEU A 444 14.78 -33.08 -22.96
N ILE A 445 15.36 -34.28 -23.12
CA ILE A 445 16.82 -34.48 -23.22
C ILE A 445 17.27 -34.92 -24.63
N THR A 446 16.34 -35.25 -25.53
CA THR A 446 16.70 -35.72 -26.88
C THR A 446 16.66 -34.55 -27.90
N PRO A 447 17.78 -34.16 -28.53
CA PRO A 447 17.72 -33.25 -29.65
C PRO A 447 17.13 -34.00 -30.85
N VAL A 448 16.02 -33.45 -31.37
CA VAL A 448 15.54 -33.54 -32.76
C VAL A 448 15.74 -34.90 -33.44
N GLN A 449 14.65 -35.63 -33.60
CA GLN A 449 14.55 -36.81 -34.47
C GLN A 449 14.98 -36.42 -35.89
N ARG A 450 16.19 -36.81 -36.29
CA ARG A 450 16.68 -36.69 -37.67
C ARG A 450 15.83 -37.60 -38.54
N CYS A 451 15.11 -37.02 -39.50
CA CYS A 451 14.71 -37.77 -40.69
C CYS A 451 15.99 -38.25 -41.38
N GLY A 452 15.99 -39.53 -41.77
CA GLY A 452 17.14 -40.25 -42.32
C GLY A 452 17.85 -39.48 -43.43
N GLY A 453 19.17 -39.59 -43.44
CA GLY A 453 20.04 -38.85 -44.33
C GLY A 453 19.70 -39.09 -45.80
N GLU A 454 19.23 -38.04 -46.46
CA GLU A 454 19.67 -37.54 -47.76
C GLU A 454 18.87 -36.26 -48.07
N VAL A 455 19.57 -35.18 -48.38
CA VAL A 455 18.95 -33.89 -48.73
C VAL A 455 18.72 -33.90 -50.24
N HIS A 456 17.52 -34.20 -50.70
CA HIS A 456 17.13 -33.93 -52.08
C HIS A 456 16.48 -32.56 -52.18
N ALA A 457 16.96 -31.72 -53.10
CA ALA A 457 16.28 -30.50 -53.48
C ALA A 457 14.93 -30.85 -54.14
N GLY A 458 13.81 -30.45 -53.52
CA GLY A 458 12.47 -30.56 -54.13
C GLY A 458 11.44 -31.45 -53.43
N CYS A 459 11.61 -31.84 -52.16
CA CYS A 459 10.57 -32.64 -51.47
C CYS A 459 9.41 -31.77 -50.96
N ALA A 460 8.20 -32.02 -51.49
CA ALA A 460 6.96 -31.30 -51.21
C ALA A 460 6.32 -31.59 -49.83
N CYS A 461 7.01 -32.29 -48.93
CA CYS A 461 6.52 -32.56 -47.57
C CYS A 461 6.81 -31.44 -46.55
N ALA A 462 7.29 -30.27 -47.00
CA ALA A 462 7.70 -29.17 -46.13
C ALA A 462 6.76 -27.94 -46.16
N GLU A 463 5.66 -27.97 -46.91
CA GLU A 463 4.78 -26.80 -47.07
C GLU A 463 3.33 -27.07 -46.64
N GLU A 464 3.15 -27.58 -45.42
CA GLU A 464 1.97 -27.23 -44.64
C GLU A 464 2.44 -26.43 -43.43
N PHE A 465 2.13 -25.13 -43.43
CA PHE A 465 2.21 -24.31 -42.23
C PHE A 465 1.24 -24.90 -41.21
N VAL A 466 1.75 -25.78 -40.34
CA VAL A 466 1.11 -26.15 -39.09
C VAL A 466 0.87 -24.83 -38.36
N GLN A 467 -0.36 -24.33 -38.41
CA GLN A 467 -0.83 -23.30 -37.50
C GLN A 467 -0.45 -23.79 -36.11
N ARG A 468 0.48 -23.08 -35.45
CA ARG A 468 0.90 -23.37 -34.09
C ARG A 468 -0.37 -23.39 -33.24
N GLN A 469 -0.84 -24.59 -32.93
CA GLN A 469 -1.91 -24.80 -31.96
C GLN A 469 -1.57 -23.99 -30.72
N GLU A 470 -2.60 -23.30 -30.21
CA GLU A 470 -2.61 -22.56 -28.96
C GLU A 470 -1.79 -23.30 -27.90
N LYS A 471 -0.97 -22.56 -27.16
CA LYS A 471 -0.01 -23.06 -26.16
C LYS A 471 -0.58 -24.27 -25.41
N GLY A 472 -0.21 -25.47 -25.86
CA GLY A 472 -0.58 -26.69 -25.16
C GLY A 472 -0.04 -26.67 -23.73
N PRO A 473 -0.41 -27.64 -22.87
CA PRO A 473 0.00 -27.68 -21.46
C PRO A 473 1.53 -27.56 -21.23
N PHE A 474 2.34 -27.91 -22.23
CA PHE A 474 3.79 -27.73 -22.21
C PHE A 474 4.26 -26.26 -22.30
N GLY A 475 3.52 -25.39 -22.97
CA GLY A 475 3.81 -23.95 -23.06
C GLY A 475 3.68 -23.27 -21.69
N ALA A 476 2.57 -23.54 -21.00
CA ALA A 476 2.34 -23.03 -19.65
C ALA A 476 3.37 -23.57 -18.64
N ALA A 477 3.72 -24.85 -18.71
CA ALA A 477 4.74 -25.44 -17.84
C ALA A 477 6.13 -24.83 -18.08
N ARG A 478 6.49 -24.55 -19.33
CA ARG A 478 7.74 -23.88 -19.68
C ARG A 478 7.77 -22.43 -19.17
N GLU A 479 6.68 -21.69 -19.31
CA GLU A 479 6.58 -20.32 -18.78
C GLU A 479 6.69 -20.29 -17.26
N ALA A 480 6.04 -21.23 -16.57
CA ALA A 480 6.18 -21.38 -15.13
C ALA A 480 7.63 -21.72 -14.71
N PHE A 481 8.32 -22.57 -15.47
CA PHE A 481 9.73 -22.89 -15.23
C PHE A 481 10.63 -21.66 -15.42
N LEU A 482 10.47 -20.93 -16.52
CA LEU A 482 11.24 -19.71 -16.80
C LEU A 482 11.01 -18.65 -15.72
N ALA A 483 9.77 -18.46 -15.27
CA ALA A 483 9.46 -17.54 -14.18
C ALA A 483 10.19 -17.91 -12.87
N VAL A 484 10.32 -19.21 -12.55
CA VAL A 484 11.09 -19.69 -11.39
C VAL A 484 12.59 -19.43 -11.56
N GLU A 485 13.13 -19.68 -12.75
CA GLU A 485 14.55 -19.43 -13.07
C GLU A 485 14.88 -17.92 -13.00
N HIS A 486 14.07 -17.07 -13.64
CA HIS A 486 14.21 -15.62 -13.58
C HIS A 486 14.14 -15.11 -12.14
N LYS A 487 13.16 -15.61 -11.36
CA LYS A 487 13.03 -15.25 -9.94
C LYS A 487 14.28 -15.60 -9.16
N ALA A 488 14.90 -16.77 -9.39
CA ALA A 488 16.12 -17.14 -8.68
C ALA A 488 17.29 -16.19 -8.97
N GLN A 489 17.39 -15.66 -10.19
CA GLN A 489 18.40 -14.66 -10.55
C GLN A 489 18.16 -13.32 -9.85
N PHE A 490 16.90 -12.91 -9.73
CA PHE A 490 16.52 -11.73 -8.96
C PHE A 490 16.76 -11.91 -7.46
N ASP A 491 16.43 -13.07 -6.90
CA ASP A 491 16.64 -13.39 -5.49
C ASP A 491 18.13 -13.27 -5.10
N ALA A 492 19.03 -13.60 -6.03
CA ALA A 492 20.48 -13.52 -5.81
C ALA A 492 21.02 -12.08 -5.70
N ILE A 493 20.30 -11.08 -6.22
CA ILE A 493 20.78 -9.67 -6.26
C ILE A 493 19.91 -8.72 -5.42
N GLN A 494 18.68 -9.09 -5.06
CA GLN A 494 17.72 -8.17 -4.45
C GLN A 494 18.17 -7.59 -3.09
N GLY A 495 19.04 -8.28 -2.36
CA GLY A 495 19.62 -7.80 -1.09
C GLY A 495 20.75 -6.76 -1.23
N LEU A 496 21.24 -6.48 -2.44
CA LEU A 496 22.32 -5.51 -2.67
C LEU A 496 21.83 -4.08 -2.47
N ALA A 497 22.70 -3.16 -2.01
CA ALA A 497 22.44 -1.71 -1.99
C ALA A 497 22.13 -1.18 -3.40
N MET A 498 21.40 -0.07 -3.53
CA MET A 498 20.84 0.35 -4.84
C MET A 498 21.94 0.67 -5.87
N ASN A 499 23.01 1.36 -5.46
CA ASN A 499 24.21 1.60 -6.29
C ASN A 499 24.87 0.32 -6.84
N SER A 500 24.73 -0.81 -6.15
CA SER A 500 25.28 -2.11 -6.53
C SER A 500 24.25 -2.98 -7.24
N LEU A 501 22.97 -2.81 -6.89
CA LEU A 501 21.84 -3.49 -7.51
C LEU A 501 21.69 -3.06 -8.96
N LEU A 502 21.72 -1.76 -9.27
CA LEU A 502 21.48 -1.25 -10.62
C LEU A 502 22.44 -1.83 -11.67
N PRO A 503 23.78 -1.85 -11.47
CA PRO A 503 24.70 -2.52 -12.39
C PRO A 503 24.48 -4.04 -12.50
N LYS A 504 24.13 -4.71 -11.39
CA LYS A 504 23.87 -6.16 -11.40
C LYS A 504 22.59 -6.50 -12.14
N THR A 505 21.53 -5.72 -11.96
CA THR A 505 20.30 -5.82 -12.73
C THR A 505 20.57 -5.57 -14.20
N ALA A 506 21.39 -4.56 -14.55
CA ALA A 506 21.78 -4.29 -15.95
C ALA A 506 22.58 -5.42 -16.60
N ALA A 507 23.30 -6.22 -15.81
CA ALA A 507 24.06 -7.37 -16.29
C ALA A 507 23.21 -8.63 -16.50
N LEU A 508 21.95 -8.66 -16.04
CA LEU A 508 21.03 -9.75 -16.32
C LEU A 508 20.66 -9.78 -17.81
N SER A 509 20.32 -10.97 -18.30
CA SER A 509 19.84 -11.16 -19.67
C SER A 509 18.60 -10.31 -19.93
N GLU A 510 18.38 -9.92 -21.18
CA GLU A 510 17.21 -9.14 -21.56
C GLU A 510 15.89 -9.86 -21.23
N GLU A 511 15.84 -11.18 -21.44
CA GLU A 511 14.69 -12.02 -21.10
C GLU A 511 14.34 -11.95 -19.61
N VAL A 512 15.35 -12.03 -18.73
CA VAL A 512 15.15 -11.92 -17.28
C VAL A 512 14.73 -10.50 -16.91
N ARG A 513 15.36 -9.48 -17.49
CA ARG A 513 15.00 -8.06 -17.26
C ARG A 513 13.60 -7.71 -17.77
N ALA A 514 13.06 -8.42 -18.74
CA ALA A 514 11.68 -8.20 -19.21
C ALA A 514 10.62 -8.82 -18.28
N ASP A 515 11.02 -9.71 -17.36
CA ASP A 515 10.13 -10.39 -16.43
C ASP A 515 9.89 -9.56 -15.14
N GLU A 516 9.12 -8.48 -15.28
CA GLU A 516 8.71 -7.64 -14.14
C GLU A 516 7.95 -8.44 -13.07
N GLY A 517 7.25 -9.51 -13.44
CA GLY A 517 6.50 -10.37 -12.51
C GLY A 517 7.41 -11.16 -11.58
N ALA A 518 8.49 -11.74 -12.12
CA ALA A 518 9.53 -12.40 -11.32
C ALA A 518 10.28 -11.40 -10.43
N ALA A 519 10.62 -10.21 -10.96
CA ALA A 519 11.26 -9.14 -10.19
C ALA A 519 10.40 -8.68 -9.00
N GLN A 520 9.12 -8.40 -9.26
CA GLN A 520 8.13 -8.01 -8.24
C GLN A 520 7.97 -9.12 -7.19
N SER A 521 7.94 -10.39 -7.60
CA SER A 521 7.81 -11.54 -6.70
C SER A 521 9.05 -11.80 -5.83
N SER A 522 10.20 -11.27 -6.23
CA SER A 522 11.51 -11.47 -5.60
C SER A 522 11.89 -10.32 -4.66
N GLY A 523 11.93 -9.09 -5.17
CA GLY A 523 12.38 -7.91 -4.43
C GLY A 523 11.35 -6.78 -4.35
N GLY A 524 10.10 -7.04 -4.77
CA GLY A 524 8.99 -6.11 -4.66
C GLY A 524 9.21 -4.80 -5.45
N PRO A 525 8.60 -3.68 -4.98
CA PRO A 525 8.68 -2.38 -5.64
C PRO A 525 10.11 -1.87 -5.84
N ARG A 526 11.03 -2.21 -4.93
CA ARG A 526 12.43 -1.81 -5.00
C ARG A 526 13.14 -2.39 -6.22
N LEU A 527 12.98 -3.68 -6.46
CA LEU A 527 13.61 -4.34 -7.59
C LEU A 527 12.94 -3.95 -8.91
N LEU A 528 11.62 -3.72 -8.89
CA LEU A 528 10.88 -3.19 -10.02
C LEU A 528 11.39 -1.79 -10.42
N ALA A 529 11.62 -0.90 -9.45
CA ALA A 529 12.24 0.39 -9.69
C ALA A 529 13.64 0.25 -10.31
N ALA A 530 14.49 -0.63 -9.77
CA ALA A 530 15.82 -0.86 -10.33
C ALA A 530 15.78 -1.37 -11.78
N LEU A 531 14.89 -2.31 -12.08
CA LEU A 531 14.69 -2.88 -13.41
C LEU A 531 14.23 -1.81 -14.41
N ARG A 532 13.25 -0.98 -14.03
CA ARG A 532 12.78 0.13 -14.87
C ARG A 532 13.82 1.23 -15.03
N ALA A 533 14.63 1.51 -14.01
CA ALA A 533 15.75 2.45 -14.12
C ALA A 533 16.81 1.93 -15.10
N VAL A 534 17.11 0.62 -15.07
CA VAL A 534 17.98 -0.02 -16.07
C VAL A 534 17.41 0.10 -17.48
N ALA A 535 16.10 -0.11 -17.66
CA ALA A 535 15.44 0.06 -18.96
C ALA A 535 15.40 1.53 -19.44
N ALA A 536 15.43 2.49 -18.50
CA ALA A 536 15.45 3.92 -18.80
C ALA A 536 16.87 4.49 -18.97
N ARG A 537 17.92 3.69 -18.82
CA ARG A 537 19.31 4.17 -18.94
C ARG A 537 19.56 4.86 -20.28
N GLY A 538 20.16 6.05 -20.21
CA GLY A 538 20.41 6.90 -21.39
C GLY A 538 19.27 7.86 -21.74
N LYS A 539 18.11 7.75 -21.08
CA LYS A 539 17.04 8.77 -21.14
C LYS A 539 17.26 9.81 -20.03
N PRO A 540 16.71 11.03 -20.15
CA PRO A 540 16.71 12.00 -19.06
C PRO A 540 16.13 11.38 -17.79
N TRP A 541 16.82 11.53 -16.66
CA TRP A 541 16.42 10.91 -15.41
C TRP A 541 15.02 11.37 -14.95
N GLN A 542 14.65 12.62 -15.23
CA GLN A 542 13.32 13.17 -14.92
C GLN A 542 12.20 12.35 -15.58
N ALA A 543 12.38 11.93 -16.84
CA ALA A 543 11.38 11.15 -17.55
C ALA A 543 11.11 9.79 -16.87
N TYR A 544 12.12 9.21 -16.21
CA TYR A 544 11.93 8.01 -15.41
C TYR A 544 11.07 8.29 -14.17
N PHE A 545 11.33 9.37 -13.44
CA PHE A 545 10.55 9.74 -12.25
C PHE A 545 9.13 10.16 -12.63
N GLU A 546 8.94 10.86 -13.74
CA GLU A 546 7.62 11.19 -14.28
C GLU A 546 6.76 9.95 -14.51
N ALA A 547 7.36 8.88 -15.03
CA ALA A 547 6.67 7.63 -15.30
C ALA A 547 6.57 6.68 -14.08
N ASN A 548 7.42 6.85 -13.04
CA ASN A 548 7.57 5.86 -11.97
C ASN A 548 7.51 6.45 -10.54
N ASN A 549 7.11 7.71 -10.36
CA ASN A 549 7.09 8.37 -9.04
C ASN A 549 6.34 7.55 -7.97
N ALA A 550 5.25 6.86 -8.31
CA ALA A 550 4.48 6.04 -7.38
C ALA A 550 5.29 4.92 -6.73
N ILE A 551 6.19 4.30 -7.51
CA ILE A 551 7.09 3.26 -7.02
C ILE A 551 8.26 3.90 -6.28
N VAL A 552 8.84 4.96 -6.85
CA VAL A 552 10.07 5.58 -6.35
C VAL A 552 9.86 6.29 -5.02
N ALA A 553 8.70 6.91 -4.80
CA ALA A 553 8.40 7.62 -3.56
C ALA A 553 8.31 6.70 -2.33
N GLY A 554 8.22 5.39 -2.52
CA GLY A 554 8.31 4.41 -1.43
C GLY A 554 9.74 3.95 -1.10
N LEU A 555 10.75 4.45 -1.80
CA LEU A 555 12.14 4.05 -1.61
C LEU A 555 12.86 4.98 -0.62
N PRO A 556 13.87 4.47 0.12
CA PRO A 556 14.78 5.31 0.89
C PRO A 556 15.50 6.36 0.02
N VAL A 557 15.73 7.55 0.58
CA VAL A 557 16.29 8.72 -0.13
C VAL A 557 17.66 8.44 -0.75
N ASP A 558 18.50 7.68 -0.07
CA ASP A 558 19.82 7.24 -0.58
C ASP A 558 19.66 6.38 -1.85
N GLN A 559 18.67 5.48 -1.87
CA GLN A 559 18.39 4.65 -3.05
C GLN A 559 17.83 5.46 -4.21
N ILE A 560 17.02 6.49 -3.92
CA ILE A 560 16.55 7.43 -4.92
C ILE A 560 17.73 8.18 -5.55
N GLY A 561 18.66 8.66 -4.72
CA GLY A 561 19.90 9.30 -5.16
C GLY A 561 20.74 8.39 -6.07
N ASP A 562 20.88 7.11 -5.70
CA ASP A 562 21.56 6.11 -6.51
C ASP A 562 20.90 5.93 -7.90
N ILE A 563 19.57 5.94 -7.97
CA ILE A 563 18.83 5.87 -9.25
C ILE A 563 19.07 7.12 -10.10
N VAL A 564 18.99 8.32 -9.51
CA VAL A 564 19.27 9.59 -10.21
C VAL A 564 20.67 9.56 -10.80
N GLN A 565 21.67 9.17 -10.01
CA GLN A 565 23.06 9.08 -10.46
C GLN A 565 23.23 8.03 -11.58
N PHE A 566 22.63 6.86 -11.43
CA PHE A 566 22.72 5.79 -12.43
C PHE A 566 22.11 6.18 -13.79
N LEU A 567 21.02 6.96 -13.77
CA LEU A 567 20.36 7.50 -14.95
C LEU A 567 21.12 8.69 -15.58
N GLY A 568 22.24 9.11 -15.00
CA GLY A 568 23.05 10.22 -15.50
C GLY A 568 22.58 11.60 -15.04
N GLY A 569 21.84 11.67 -13.92
CA GLY A 569 21.50 12.95 -13.30
C GLY A 569 22.76 13.77 -12.96
N PRO A 570 22.75 15.09 -13.20
CA PRO A 570 23.91 15.93 -12.93
C PRO A 570 24.19 16.01 -11.44
N LYS A 571 25.43 16.41 -11.08
CA LYS A 571 25.81 16.59 -9.68
C LYS A 571 24.87 17.61 -9.02
N GLY A 572 24.26 17.21 -7.91
CA GLY A 572 23.30 18.02 -7.18
C GLY A 572 21.86 17.92 -7.68
N ALA A 573 21.57 17.11 -8.70
CA ALA A 573 20.19 16.70 -8.97
C ALA A 573 19.68 15.80 -7.84
N ALA A 574 18.48 16.05 -7.35
CA ALA A 574 17.89 15.27 -6.27
C ALA A 574 16.36 15.24 -6.34
N TYR A 575 15.78 14.16 -5.81
CA TYR A 575 14.34 13.97 -5.63
C TYR A 575 14.05 13.83 -4.13
N TYR A 576 12.97 14.46 -3.70
CA TYR A 576 12.52 14.60 -2.33
C TYR A 576 11.10 14.02 -2.22
N PRO A 577 10.93 12.86 -1.58
CA PRO A 577 9.61 12.39 -1.19
C PRO A 577 8.91 13.41 -0.28
N ALA A 578 7.58 13.38 -0.24
CA ALA A 578 6.79 14.39 0.46
C ALA A 578 7.14 14.61 1.93
N ASP A 579 7.60 13.57 2.64
CA ASP A 579 8.00 13.63 4.05
C ASP A 579 9.37 14.30 4.27
N GLN A 580 10.18 14.45 3.21
CA GLN A 580 11.45 15.19 3.24
C GLN A 580 11.26 16.69 3.03
N ILE A 581 10.09 17.14 2.58
CA ILE A 581 9.75 18.55 2.45
C ILE A 581 9.22 19.01 3.81
N LYS A 582 10.06 19.71 4.58
CA LYS A 582 9.77 20.10 5.98
C LYS A 582 9.03 21.43 6.11
N ASP A 583 8.63 22.02 4.99
CA ASP A 583 7.90 23.28 5.00
C ASP A 583 6.56 23.09 5.74
N LYS A 584 6.25 23.98 6.68
CA LYS A 584 5.07 23.86 7.54
C LYS A 584 3.76 23.90 6.74
N ASP A 585 3.74 24.63 5.63
CA ASP A 585 2.54 24.84 4.83
C ASP A 585 2.44 23.85 3.68
N PHE A 586 3.52 23.18 3.31
CA PHE A 586 3.58 22.34 2.10
C PHE A 586 4.06 20.90 2.31
N GLY A 587 4.66 20.58 3.46
CA GLY A 587 5.18 19.26 3.76
C GLY A 587 4.13 18.16 3.71
N GLY A 588 4.49 17.01 3.14
CA GLY A 588 3.59 15.86 2.99
C GLY A 588 2.57 15.93 1.85
N LYS A 589 2.46 17.07 1.13
CA LYS A 589 1.39 17.29 0.13
C LYS A 589 1.76 16.92 -1.31
N PHE A 590 3.05 16.82 -1.60
CA PHE A 590 3.59 16.48 -2.91
C PHE A 590 5.04 16.02 -2.78
N ASP A 591 5.57 15.35 -3.79
CA ASP A 591 7.02 15.11 -3.89
C ASP A 591 7.66 16.21 -4.74
N GLY A 592 8.98 16.37 -4.65
CA GLY A 592 9.70 17.41 -5.37
C GLY A 592 11.00 16.90 -5.98
N SER A 593 11.49 17.58 -7.01
CA SER A 593 12.86 17.38 -7.47
C SER A 593 13.48 18.68 -7.98
N VAL A 594 14.79 18.79 -7.86
CA VAL A 594 15.56 19.92 -8.40
C VAL A 594 16.65 19.37 -9.32
N ASP A 595 16.71 19.92 -10.54
CA ASP A 595 17.84 19.75 -11.45
C ASP A 595 18.48 21.13 -11.69
N PRO A 596 19.59 21.45 -10.98
CA PRO A 596 20.21 22.75 -11.11
C PRO A 596 20.91 22.96 -12.46
N ALA A 597 21.27 21.91 -13.19
CA ALA A 597 21.92 22.03 -14.49
C ALA A 597 20.89 22.32 -15.59
N ALA A 598 19.75 21.63 -15.54
CA ALA A 598 18.60 21.92 -16.39
C ALA A 598 17.95 23.26 -16.03
N GLY A 599 18.13 23.73 -14.79
CA GLY A 599 17.46 24.92 -14.27
C GLY A 599 15.99 24.65 -14.01
N LEU A 600 15.66 23.52 -13.38
CA LEU A 600 14.29 23.05 -13.22
C LEU A 600 13.99 22.67 -11.76
N VAL A 601 12.83 23.08 -11.27
CA VAL A 601 12.20 22.53 -10.06
C VAL A 601 10.88 21.88 -10.46
N THR A 602 10.69 20.62 -10.09
CA THR A 602 9.52 19.82 -10.46
C THR A 602 8.76 19.39 -9.23
N LEU A 603 7.45 19.63 -9.21
CA LEU A 603 6.50 19.12 -8.24
C LEU A 603 5.81 17.88 -8.82
N TYR A 604 5.86 16.76 -8.11
CA TYR A 604 5.16 15.53 -8.49
C TYR A 604 3.96 15.32 -7.58
N PHE A 605 2.79 15.20 -8.19
CA PHE A 605 1.52 15.05 -7.50
C PHE A 605 0.86 13.72 -7.88
N ARG A 606 0.71 12.84 -6.90
CA ARG A 606 0.05 11.54 -7.05
C ARG A 606 -1.41 11.69 -6.62
N VAL A 607 -2.33 11.33 -7.49
CA VAL A 607 -3.76 11.54 -7.27
C VAL A 607 -4.53 10.25 -7.48
N ARG A 608 -5.51 9.98 -6.63
CA ARG A 608 -6.49 8.92 -6.83
C ARG A 608 -7.87 9.53 -7.03
N PHE A 609 -8.68 8.93 -7.91
CA PHE A 609 -10.05 9.34 -8.13
C PHE A 609 -11.00 8.25 -7.66
N ASP A 610 -11.87 8.62 -6.73
CA ASP A 610 -13.02 7.79 -6.35
C ASP A 610 -14.20 8.21 -7.23
N ALA A 611 -14.70 7.28 -8.05
CA ALA A 611 -15.74 7.54 -9.03
C ALA A 611 -17.05 6.80 -8.72
N ASP A 612 -17.19 6.24 -7.51
CA ASP A 612 -18.31 5.37 -7.16
C ASP A 612 -19.67 6.09 -7.26
N ALA A 613 -19.69 7.40 -7.00
CA ALA A 613 -20.89 8.23 -7.05
C ALA A 613 -21.19 8.85 -8.43
N VAL A 614 -20.42 8.52 -9.47
CA VAL A 614 -20.53 9.17 -10.78
C VAL A 614 -21.30 8.32 -11.77
N ARG A 615 -22.25 8.97 -12.46
CA ARG A 615 -22.83 8.44 -13.69
C ARG A 615 -22.10 8.98 -14.90
N TRP A 616 -21.38 8.10 -15.59
CA TRP A 616 -20.76 8.40 -16.87
C TRP A 616 -21.72 7.95 -17.98
N GLY A 617 -22.30 8.90 -18.71
CA GLY A 617 -23.15 8.62 -19.87
C GLY A 617 -24.62 8.27 -19.58
N PRO A 618 -25.41 8.05 -20.65
CA PRO A 618 -26.86 7.87 -20.56
C PRO A 618 -27.26 6.43 -20.23
N SER A 619 -26.36 5.45 -20.35
CA SER A 619 -26.68 4.07 -19.99
C SER A 619 -27.12 4.02 -18.52
N ALA A 620 -28.11 3.17 -18.20
CA ALA A 620 -28.51 3.00 -16.81
C ALA A 620 -27.35 2.39 -15.96
N PRO A 621 -27.39 2.40 -14.62
CA PRO A 621 -26.34 1.79 -13.82
C PRO A 621 -26.35 0.24 -13.88
N GLY A 622 -25.17 -0.40 -14.04
CA GLY A 622 -25.00 -1.86 -14.02
C GLY A 622 -25.02 -2.60 -15.38
N THR A 623 -24.87 -1.91 -16.53
CA THR A 623 -24.78 -2.55 -17.87
C THR A 623 -23.31 -2.70 -18.23
N PRO A 624 -22.97 -3.62 -19.15
CA PRO A 624 -21.70 -3.56 -19.87
C PRO A 624 -21.43 -2.20 -20.54
N ASN A 625 -22.46 -1.51 -21.05
CA ASN A 625 -22.32 -0.18 -21.63
C ASN A 625 -22.06 0.90 -20.57
N ALA A 626 -22.73 0.89 -19.42
CA ALA A 626 -22.41 1.81 -18.34
C ALA A 626 -21.04 1.50 -17.71
N GLU A 627 -20.63 0.24 -17.59
CA GLU A 627 -19.27 -0.12 -17.18
C GLU A 627 -18.22 0.40 -18.18
N ARG A 628 -18.52 0.29 -19.49
CA ARG A 628 -17.70 0.88 -20.55
C ARG A 628 -17.68 2.40 -20.45
N GLU A 629 -18.83 3.05 -20.34
CA GLU A 629 -18.94 4.50 -20.19
C GLU A 629 -18.23 4.99 -18.93
N THR A 630 -18.32 4.27 -17.81
CA THR A 630 -17.59 4.57 -16.57
C THR A 630 -16.08 4.42 -16.75
N ARG A 631 -15.62 3.31 -17.33
CA ARG A 631 -14.19 3.12 -17.58
C ARG A 631 -13.65 4.18 -18.54
N ASP A 632 -14.33 4.40 -19.66
CA ASP A 632 -13.88 5.30 -20.72
C ASP A 632 -14.01 6.77 -20.26
N GLY A 633 -15.07 7.11 -19.53
CA GLY A 633 -15.31 8.42 -18.92
C GLY A 633 -14.31 8.75 -17.83
N LEU A 634 -14.06 7.82 -16.90
CA LEU A 634 -13.02 7.97 -15.87
C LEU A 634 -11.63 8.11 -16.49
N ALA A 635 -11.29 7.27 -17.47
CA ALA A 635 -10.00 7.35 -18.17
C ALA A 635 -9.83 8.70 -18.89
N LYS A 636 -10.89 9.19 -19.55
CA LYS A 636 -10.89 10.51 -20.18
C LYS A 636 -10.72 11.63 -19.14
N PHE A 637 -11.49 11.61 -18.05
CA PHE A 637 -11.39 12.60 -16.99
C PHE A 637 -9.99 12.64 -16.37
N GLN A 638 -9.42 11.47 -16.05
CA GLN A 638 -8.06 11.33 -15.54
C GLN A 638 -7.02 11.97 -16.48
N ALA A 639 -7.13 11.69 -17.79
CA ALA A 639 -6.25 12.28 -18.79
C ALA A 639 -6.43 13.80 -18.91
N ASP A 640 -7.68 14.30 -18.87
CA ASP A 640 -7.99 15.72 -18.95
C ASP A 640 -7.54 16.49 -17.70
N PHE A 641 -7.76 15.94 -16.51
CA PHE A 641 -7.28 16.50 -15.24
C PHE A 641 -5.76 16.69 -15.28
N LYS A 642 -5.02 15.63 -15.62
CA LYS A 642 -3.56 15.68 -15.78
C LYS A 642 -3.15 16.77 -16.77
N ARG A 643 -3.72 16.75 -17.99
CA ARG A 643 -3.40 17.73 -19.05
C ARG A 643 -3.64 19.16 -18.58
N VAL A 644 -4.81 19.44 -17.99
CA VAL A 644 -5.21 20.77 -17.53
C VAL A 644 -4.27 21.25 -16.45
N VAL A 645 -4.08 20.49 -15.38
CA VAL A 645 -3.22 20.87 -14.26
C VAL A 645 -1.79 21.13 -14.75
N GLU A 646 -1.21 20.19 -15.51
CA GLU A 646 0.16 20.35 -15.99
C GLU A 646 0.31 21.55 -16.93
N SER A 647 -0.66 21.80 -17.81
CA SER A 647 -0.62 22.93 -18.76
C SER A 647 -0.85 24.29 -18.10
N SER A 648 -1.63 24.33 -17.01
CA SER A 648 -1.90 25.53 -16.22
C SER A 648 -0.73 25.88 -15.31
N TRP A 649 -0.07 24.89 -14.71
CA TRP A 649 0.94 25.13 -13.67
C TRP A 649 2.39 25.05 -14.16
N SER A 650 2.69 24.25 -15.19
CA SER A 650 4.07 24.07 -15.64
C SER A 650 4.55 25.22 -16.51
N PHE A 651 5.80 25.61 -16.29
CA PHE A 651 6.55 26.60 -17.06
C PHE A 651 5.88 27.98 -17.14
N LYS A 652 5.11 28.34 -16.12
CA LYS A 652 4.46 29.66 -16.01
C LYS A 652 5.26 30.69 -15.24
N GLY A 653 6.30 30.26 -14.53
CA GLY A 653 7.17 31.16 -13.80
C GLY A 653 8.48 30.49 -13.43
N LYS A 654 9.30 31.23 -12.69
CA LYS A 654 10.60 30.78 -12.22
C LYS A 654 10.77 31.16 -10.76
N ILE A 655 11.61 30.41 -10.05
CA ILE A 655 12.09 30.80 -8.72
C ILE A 655 13.59 31.05 -8.75
N LYS A 656 14.06 32.02 -7.97
CA LYS A 656 15.50 32.29 -7.81
C LYS A 656 15.90 32.22 -6.35
N ALA A 657 17.10 31.72 -6.12
CA ALA A 657 17.78 31.80 -4.83
C ALA A 657 18.27 33.24 -4.56
N ALA A 658 18.55 33.56 -3.29
CA ALA A 658 19.11 34.86 -2.89
C ALA A 658 20.50 35.12 -3.46
N CYS A 659 21.23 34.06 -3.81
CA CYS A 659 22.47 34.13 -4.59
C CYS A 659 22.37 33.24 -5.83
N PRO A 660 23.20 33.44 -6.86
CA PRO A 660 23.33 32.50 -7.97
C PRO A 660 23.68 31.09 -7.47
N VAL A 661 22.87 30.10 -7.83
CA VAL A 661 23.08 28.68 -7.52
C VAL A 661 23.39 27.95 -8.82
N GLY A 662 24.64 27.51 -8.97
CA GLY A 662 25.12 26.92 -10.22
C GLY A 662 25.23 27.93 -11.37
N GLY A 663 25.12 27.45 -12.61
CA GLY A 663 25.22 28.28 -13.82
C GLY A 663 23.90 28.93 -14.26
N ARG A 664 22.81 28.74 -13.51
CA ARG A 664 21.47 29.22 -13.86
C ARG A 664 21.02 30.31 -12.87
N PRO A 665 20.48 31.46 -13.34
CA PRO A 665 20.03 32.53 -12.45
C PRO A 665 18.68 32.24 -11.77
N ALA A 666 17.91 31.29 -12.29
CA ALA A 666 16.60 30.88 -11.78
C ALA A 666 16.27 29.46 -12.24
N LEU A 667 15.30 28.83 -11.58
CA LEU A 667 14.76 27.51 -11.91
C LEU A 667 13.34 27.68 -12.47
N ASP A 668 13.09 27.13 -13.66
CA ASP A 668 11.75 26.97 -14.22
C ASP A 668 10.92 26.01 -13.35
N THR A 669 9.63 26.30 -13.19
CA THR A 669 8.72 25.46 -12.41
C THR A 669 8.01 24.44 -13.31
N LYS A 670 7.84 23.21 -12.85
CA LYS A 670 7.12 22.15 -13.58
C LYS A 670 6.24 21.34 -12.65
N VAL A 671 5.03 20.99 -13.07
CA VAL A 671 4.14 20.05 -12.38
C VAL A 671 4.06 18.76 -13.18
N VAL A 672 4.03 17.64 -12.46
CA VAL A 672 3.80 16.30 -13.00
C VAL A 672 2.70 15.65 -12.17
N VAL A 673 1.59 15.32 -12.81
CA VAL A 673 0.46 14.61 -12.19
C VAL A 673 0.52 13.13 -12.57
N THR A 674 0.43 12.25 -11.58
CA THR A 674 0.36 10.80 -11.78
C THR A 674 -0.89 10.25 -11.12
N VAL A 675 -1.73 9.59 -11.90
CA VAL A 675 -2.90 8.89 -11.37
C VAL A 675 -2.45 7.56 -10.78
N VAL A 676 -2.84 7.28 -9.54
CA VAL A 676 -2.43 6.09 -8.79
C VAL A 676 -3.62 5.40 -8.13
N ASP A 677 -3.50 4.09 -7.93
CA ASP A 677 -4.51 3.30 -7.22
C ASP A 677 -4.32 3.33 -5.69
N SER A 678 -3.12 3.70 -5.22
CA SER A 678 -2.77 3.85 -3.80
C SER A 678 -1.52 4.72 -3.63
N ARG A 679 -1.26 5.18 -2.40
CA ARG A 679 -0.15 6.09 -2.04
C ARG A 679 -0.24 7.43 -2.78
N GLU A 680 -1.46 7.87 -2.99
CA GLU A 680 -1.84 9.20 -3.41
C GLU A 680 -1.41 10.24 -2.38
N HIS A 681 -1.14 11.46 -2.84
CA HIS A 681 -1.09 12.65 -2.00
C HIS A 681 -2.49 13.16 -1.68
N THR A 682 -3.42 13.03 -2.64
CA THR A 682 -4.82 13.44 -2.49
C THR A 682 -5.76 12.45 -3.18
N VAL A 683 -6.89 12.16 -2.53
CA VAL A 683 -8.05 11.49 -3.14
C VAL A 683 -9.07 12.55 -3.57
N PHE A 684 -9.54 12.48 -4.81
CA PHE A 684 -10.69 13.26 -5.26
C PHE A 684 -11.91 12.37 -5.44
N HIS A 685 -12.97 12.69 -4.69
CA HIS A 685 -14.29 12.09 -4.87
C HIS A 685 -15.01 12.80 -6.02
N LEU A 686 -15.29 12.05 -7.07
CA LEU A 686 -15.94 12.57 -8.26
C LEU A 686 -17.45 12.54 -8.10
N PHE A 687 -18.13 13.56 -8.64
CA PHE A 687 -19.59 13.61 -8.63
C PHE A 687 -20.17 14.23 -9.91
N SER A 688 -21.42 13.88 -10.22
CA SER A 688 -22.22 14.48 -11.30
C SER A 688 -23.13 15.61 -10.80
N GLU A 689 -23.67 16.43 -11.72
CA GLU A 689 -24.49 17.64 -11.41
C GLU A 689 -25.68 17.42 -10.46
N SER A 690 -26.15 16.19 -10.25
CA SER A 690 -27.26 15.88 -9.34
C SER A 690 -26.93 16.05 -7.85
N ALA A 691 -25.65 16.17 -7.48
CA ALA A 691 -25.23 16.52 -6.12
C ALA A 691 -24.95 18.03 -6.09
N GLU A 692 -25.66 18.79 -5.24
CA GLU A 692 -25.59 20.27 -5.13
C GLU A 692 -24.22 20.84 -4.66
N GLY A 693 -23.15 20.06 -4.77
CA GLY A 693 -21.80 20.43 -4.33
C GLY A 693 -21.04 21.27 -5.35
N ARG A 694 -20.31 22.29 -4.87
CA ARG A 694 -19.21 22.89 -5.62
C ARG A 694 -17.98 22.01 -5.49
N SER A 695 -17.13 22.02 -6.52
CA SER A 695 -15.80 21.45 -6.37
C SER A 695 -15.06 22.18 -5.25
N ASN A 696 -14.29 21.42 -4.50
CA ASN A 696 -13.52 21.88 -3.37
C ASN A 696 -12.38 20.91 -3.11
N ALA A 697 -11.28 21.39 -2.56
CA ALA A 697 -10.18 20.54 -2.17
C ALA A 697 -9.52 21.04 -0.91
N ALA A 698 -8.90 20.10 -0.21
CA ALA A 698 -7.92 20.34 0.82
C ALA A 698 -6.74 19.38 0.60
N PRO A 699 -5.61 19.58 1.30
CA PRO A 699 -4.56 18.58 1.32
C PRO A 699 -5.09 17.23 1.79
N GLY A 700 -4.83 16.16 1.03
CA GLY A 700 -5.26 14.79 1.35
C GLY A 700 -6.59 14.37 0.71
N GLU A 701 -7.56 15.27 0.58
CA GLU A 701 -8.91 14.93 0.09
C GLU A 701 -9.62 16.11 -0.59
N GLY A 702 -10.43 15.84 -1.61
CA GLY A 702 -11.29 16.83 -2.24
C GLY A 702 -12.46 16.22 -3.00
N ASN A 703 -13.32 17.09 -3.53
CA ASN A 703 -14.47 16.73 -4.35
C ASN A 703 -14.38 17.45 -5.70
N LEU A 704 -14.52 16.72 -6.81
CA LEU A 704 -14.50 17.30 -8.15
C LEU A 704 -15.74 16.92 -8.94
N ARG A 705 -16.36 17.92 -9.55
CA ARG A 705 -17.39 17.68 -10.57
C ARG A 705 -16.71 17.20 -11.85
N ILE A 706 -17.32 16.26 -12.56
CA ILE A 706 -16.71 15.65 -13.75
C ILE A 706 -16.43 16.60 -14.92
N ASP A 707 -17.06 17.77 -14.96
CA ASP A 707 -16.84 18.80 -15.98
C ASP A 707 -15.84 19.91 -15.56
N THR A 708 -15.24 19.79 -14.37
CA THR A 708 -14.28 20.79 -13.84
C THR A 708 -12.95 20.86 -14.58
N VAL A 709 -12.72 19.93 -15.49
CA VAL A 709 -11.59 19.93 -16.42
C VAL A 709 -11.82 20.81 -17.65
N GLU A 710 -13.01 21.41 -17.76
CA GLU A 710 -13.35 22.38 -18.79
C GLU A 710 -13.15 23.83 -18.31
N GLU A 711 -12.83 24.72 -19.25
CA GLU A 711 -12.72 26.16 -18.94
C GLU A 711 -14.11 26.72 -18.59
N GLY A 712 -14.21 27.33 -17.41
CA GLY A 712 -15.43 27.97 -16.96
C GLY A 712 -15.83 29.15 -17.87
N LYS A 713 -17.12 29.50 -17.83
CA LYS A 713 -17.62 30.67 -18.55
C LYS A 713 -16.92 31.94 -18.03
N PRO A 714 -16.61 32.92 -18.91
CA PRO A 714 -16.09 34.21 -18.46
C PRO A 714 -17.02 34.86 -17.42
N VAL A 715 -16.45 35.33 -16.32
CA VAL A 715 -17.16 36.07 -15.29
C VAL A 715 -16.55 37.47 -15.17
N THR A 716 -17.38 38.50 -15.35
CA THR A 716 -17.00 39.90 -15.14
C THR A 716 -17.44 40.34 -13.74
N LYS A 717 -16.51 40.95 -13.00
CA LYS A 717 -16.76 41.48 -11.65
C LYS A 717 -16.17 42.88 -11.53
N THR A 718 -16.85 43.74 -10.77
CA THR A 718 -16.30 45.02 -10.34
C THR A 718 -15.44 44.80 -9.11
N VAL A 719 -14.18 45.21 -9.18
CA VAL A 719 -13.17 45.12 -8.11
C VAL A 719 -12.54 46.47 -7.86
N SER A 720 -11.76 46.62 -6.79
CA SER A 720 -10.96 47.81 -6.57
C SER A 720 -9.75 47.83 -7.52
N ASP A 721 -9.37 49.03 -7.97
CA ASP A 721 -8.11 49.28 -8.66
C ASP A 721 -6.91 49.04 -7.71
N PRO A 722 -5.66 49.00 -8.22
CA PRO A 722 -4.48 48.80 -7.36
C PRO A 722 -4.31 49.84 -6.25
N THR A 723 -4.97 51.00 -6.32
CA THR A 723 -4.96 52.02 -5.25
C THR A 723 -6.01 51.77 -4.17
N GLY A 724 -6.94 50.83 -4.38
CA GLY A 724 -8.06 50.53 -3.51
C GLY A 724 -9.20 51.55 -3.57
N ARG A 725 -9.14 52.52 -4.49
CA ARG A 725 -10.00 53.72 -4.47
C ARG A 725 -11.02 53.78 -5.60
N HIS A 726 -10.78 53.12 -6.72
CA HIS A 726 -11.64 53.20 -7.88
C HIS A 726 -12.15 51.82 -8.30
N PRO A 727 -13.45 51.66 -8.59
CA PRO A 727 -13.96 50.42 -9.16
C PRO A 727 -13.41 50.24 -10.58
N THR A 728 -12.99 49.01 -10.90
CA THR A 728 -12.59 48.57 -12.24
C THR A 728 -13.24 47.23 -12.55
N GLU A 729 -13.56 46.97 -13.81
CA GLU A 729 -14.11 45.68 -14.24
C GLU A 729 -12.99 44.72 -14.62
N VAL A 730 -13.07 43.50 -14.11
CA VAL A 730 -12.17 42.41 -14.48
C VAL A 730 -12.99 41.23 -14.98
N THR A 731 -12.70 40.78 -16.20
CA THR A 731 -13.22 39.53 -16.74
C THR A 731 -12.19 38.43 -16.53
N THR A 732 -12.62 37.35 -15.91
CA THR A 732 -11.78 36.21 -15.54
C THR A 732 -12.36 34.92 -16.10
N LYS A 733 -11.48 33.95 -16.34
CA LYS A 733 -11.84 32.57 -16.66
C LYS A 733 -11.02 31.67 -15.76
N GLN A 734 -11.66 30.65 -15.23
CA GLN A 734 -11.03 29.68 -14.35
C GLN A 734 -11.28 28.28 -14.87
N ILE A 735 -10.29 27.41 -14.72
CA ILE A 735 -10.48 25.96 -14.89
C ILE A 735 -10.52 25.36 -13.48
N PRO A 736 -11.69 24.94 -12.96
CA PRO A 736 -11.82 24.58 -11.56
C PRO A 736 -10.85 23.48 -11.12
N ALA A 737 -10.61 22.45 -11.94
CA ALA A 737 -9.64 21.40 -11.59
C ALA A 737 -8.22 21.93 -11.35
N ALA A 738 -7.79 22.98 -12.08
CA ALA A 738 -6.48 23.60 -11.87
C ALA A 738 -6.44 24.46 -10.60
N HIS A 739 -7.56 25.06 -10.21
CA HIS A 739 -7.71 25.81 -8.96
C HIS A 739 -7.74 24.86 -7.74
N GLU A 740 -8.56 23.80 -7.80
CA GLU A 740 -8.65 22.79 -6.74
C GLU A 740 -7.33 22.04 -6.53
N PHE A 741 -6.54 21.86 -7.59
CA PHE A 741 -5.17 21.36 -7.47
C PHE A 741 -4.31 22.26 -6.57
N GLY A 742 -4.43 23.58 -6.69
CA GLY A 742 -3.71 24.52 -5.82
C GLY A 742 -4.06 24.33 -4.34
N HIS A 743 -5.34 24.13 -4.02
CA HIS A 743 -5.76 23.77 -2.66
C HIS A 743 -5.22 22.42 -2.19
N ALA A 744 -5.22 21.40 -3.06
CA ALA A 744 -4.69 20.09 -2.75
C ALA A 744 -3.19 20.12 -2.40
N ILE A 745 -2.42 21.00 -3.05
CA ILE A 745 -1.00 21.22 -2.71
C ILE A 745 -0.79 22.22 -1.57
N GLY A 746 -1.86 22.77 -0.99
CA GLY A 746 -1.82 23.57 0.24
C GLY A 746 -1.95 25.08 0.08
N LEU A 747 -2.26 25.58 -1.10
CA LEU A 747 -2.53 27.00 -1.31
C LEU A 747 -3.94 27.38 -0.81
N HIS A 748 -4.10 28.66 -0.52
CA HIS A 748 -5.36 29.26 -0.07
C HIS A 748 -5.74 30.39 -1.02
N HIS A 749 -6.99 30.84 -1.02
CA HIS A 749 -7.34 32.02 -1.79
C HIS A 749 -6.58 33.27 -1.27
N PRO A 750 -6.40 34.32 -2.10
CA PRO A 750 -5.63 35.50 -1.75
C PRO A 750 -5.99 36.19 -0.42
N HIS A 751 -7.26 36.17 -0.01
CA HIS A 751 -7.72 36.87 1.22
C HIS A 751 -8.13 35.95 2.37
N CYS A 752 -8.67 34.77 2.09
CA CYS A 752 -9.21 33.90 3.14
C CYS A 752 -9.33 32.44 2.69
N LYS A 753 -9.53 31.55 3.67
CA LYS A 753 -9.74 30.11 3.44
C LYS A 753 -11.17 29.74 3.01
N GLY A 754 -12.10 30.69 3.02
CA GLY A 754 -13.51 30.46 2.71
C GLY A 754 -13.81 30.53 1.21
N GLY A 755 -15.01 30.12 0.81
CA GLY A 755 -15.49 30.17 -0.57
C GLY A 755 -16.26 31.46 -0.93
N ASP A 756 -16.15 32.50 -0.11
CA ASP A 756 -16.80 33.78 -0.36
C ASP A 756 -16.16 34.49 -1.56
N ASP A 757 -16.95 35.22 -2.35
CA ASP A 757 -16.49 35.92 -3.56
C ASP A 757 -15.33 36.89 -3.30
N ASN A 758 -15.22 37.44 -2.09
CA ASN A 758 -14.13 38.31 -1.66
C ASN A 758 -12.83 37.54 -1.38
N CYS A 759 -12.89 36.25 -1.04
CA CYS A 759 -11.69 35.44 -0.83
C CYS A 759 -10.88 35.31 -2.12
N TYR A 760 -11.56 35.25 -3.28
CA TYR A 760 -10.98 35.15 -4.62
C TYR A 760 -10.33 36.44 -5.15
N GLY A 761 -10.21 37.49 -4.32
CA GLY A 761 -9.54 38.73 -4.67
C GLY A 761 -10.46 39.94 -4.76
N VAL A 762 -9.99 41.06 -4.18
CA VAL A 762 -10.69 42.35 -4.20
C VAL A 762 -10.05 43.35 -5.16
N THR A 763 -8.92 42.98 -5.79
CA THR A 763 -8.26 43.72 -6.87
C THR A 763 -8.27 42.94 -8.19
N ALA A 764 -8.02 43.62 -9.30
CA ALA A 764 -7.94 42.98 -10.61
C ALA A 764 -6.77 41.99 -10.74
N GLU A 765 -5.66 42.23 -10.02
CA GLU A 765 -4.51 41.33 -9.97
C GLU A 765 -4.86 40.05 -9.22
N GLU A 766 -5.38 40.17 -7.99
CA GLU A 766 -5.82 39.03 -7.18
C GLU A 766 -6.91 38.21 -7.85
N ARG A 767 -7.84 38.84 -8.57
CA ARG A 767 -8.87 38.07 -9.27
C ARG A 767 -8.36 37.28 -10.46
N ARG A 768 -7.30 37.74 -11.14
CA ARG A 768 -6.71 37.01 -12.29
C ARG A 768 -5.85 35.83 -11.85
N ASP A 769 -5.46 35.81 -10.58
CA ASP A 769 -4.74 34.73 -9.92
C ASP A 769 -5.47 33.39 -10.07
N ILE A 770 -4.71 32.29 -10.15
CA ILE A 770 -5.27 30.95 -10.25
C ILE A 770 -5.98 30.53 -8.96
N MET A 771 -5.49 30.96 -7.79
CA MET A 771 -6.18 30.82 -6.50
C MET A 771 -7.17 31.96 -6.25
N GLY A 772 -7.20 32.97 -7.12
CA GLY A 772 -8.31 33.89 -7.31
C GLY A 772 -9.39 33.28 -8.19
N ALA A 773 -10.10 34.12 -8.94
CA ALA A 773 -11.16 33.71 -9.88
C ALA A 773 -10.64 33.48 -11.32
N GLY A 774 -9.31 33.47 -11.51
CA GLY A 774 -8.66 33.47 -12.81
C GLY A 774 -7.85 32.19 -13.08
N ASN A 775 -6.79 32.35 -13.86
CA ASN A 775 -5.95 31.25 -14.34
C ASN A 775 -4.46 31.61 -14.48
N LEU A 776 -4.03 32.76 -13.92
CA LEU A 776 -2.63 33.18 -13.93
C LEU A 776 -1.92 32.69 -12.67
N LEU A 777 -0.75 32.06 -12.85
CA LEU A 777 0.16 31.81 -11.73
C LEU A 777 0.99 33.06 -11.47
N GLN A 778 0.98 33.57 -10.25
CA GLN A 778 1.69 34.78 -9.88
C GLN A 778 2.03 34.84 -8.38
N ALA A 779 2.99 35.70 -8.05
CA ALA A 779 3.28 36.07 -6.67
C ALA A 779 2.82 37.51 -6.44
N ILE A 780 1.69 37.67 -5.76
CA ILE A 780 1.08 38.98 -5.51
C ILE A 780 1.77 39.61 -4.31
N LYS A 781 2.24 40.85 -4.47
CA LYS A 781 2.97 41.59 -3.43
C LYS A 781 2.32 42.94 -3.14
N HIS A 782 1.76 43.08 -1.94
CA HIS A 782 1.25 44.37 -1.43
C HIS A 782 2.26 44.95 -0.43
N GLY A 783 3.19 45.78 -0.92
CA GLY A 783 4.25 46.35 -0.11
C GLY A 783 5.32 45.31 0.30
N LYS A 784 5.59 45.15 1.60
CA LYS A 784 6.61 44.21 2.11
C LYS A 784 6.07 42.79 2.35
N ALA A 785 4.76 42.58 2.31
CA ALA A 785 4.15 41.27 2.48
C ALA A 785 3.67 40.75 1.12
N ALA A 786 3.94 39.48 0.83
CA ALA A 786 3.24 38.75 -0.23
C ALA A 786 1.94 38.21 0.38
N PRO A 787 0.77 38.84 0.17
CA PRO A 787 -0.51 38.27 0.60
C PRO A 787 -0.75 36.88 0.02
N HIS A 788 -0.20 36.60 -1.17
CA HIS A 788 -0.40 35.34 -1.88
C HIS A 788 0.79 35.02 -2.80
N ASP A 789 1.21 33.75 -2.84
CA ASP A 789 2.33 33.29 -3.68
C ASP A 789 2.06 31.87 -4.20
N ASP A 790 1.66 31.77 -5.47
CA ASP A 790 1.43 30.50 -6.17
C ASP A 790 2.69 29.64 -6.28
N PHE A 791 3.87 30.25 -6.16
CA PHE A 791 5.14 29.55 -6.31
C PHE A 791 5.68 28.99 -4.99
N GLY A 792 5.02 29.27 -3.86
CA GLY A 792 5.39 28.76 -2.53
C GLY A 792 5.69 27.25 -2.47
N PRO A 793 4.89 26.36 -3.11
CA PRO A 793 5.18 24.94 -3.22
C PRO A 793 6.55 24.63 -3.86
N PHE A 794 6.92 25.33 -4.94
CA PHE A 794 8.21 25.14 -5.61
C PHE A 794 9.37 25.67 -4.78
N GLU A 795 9.16 26.79 -4.09
CA GLU A 795 10.16 27.32 -3.16
C GLU A 795 10.39 26.37 -1.99
N ALA A 796 9.36 25.68 -1.48
CA ALA A 796 9.50 24.66 -0.45
C ALA A 796 10.37 23.48 -0.91
N ILE A 797 10.20 23.02 -2.16
CA ILE A 797 11.05 21.99 -2.78
C ILE A 797 12.50 22.50 -2.86
N ALA A 798 12.70 23.72 -3.35
CA ALA A 798 14.03 24.29 -3.49
C ALA A 798 14.71 24.57 -2.15
N ARG A 799 13.95 24.92 -1.10
CA ARG A 799 14.43 25.03 0.28
C ARG A 799 14.94 23.69 0.81
N ALA A 800 14.16 22.61 0.67
CA ALA A 800 14.58 21.26 1.05
C ALA A 800 15.85 20.83 0.30
N TRP A 801 15.95 21.20 -0.98
CA TRP A 801 17.16 21.00 -1.76
C TRP A 801 18.36 21.78 -1.24
N GLY A 802 18.18 23.07 -0.96
CA GLY A 802 19.26 23.91 -0.47
C GLY A 802 19.75 23.51 0.93
N GLU A 803 18.89 22.94 1.79
CA GLU A 803 19.33 22.40 3.10
C GLU A 803 20.40 21.32 2.96
N SER A 804 20.29 20.49 1.92
CA SER A 804 21.22 19.38 1.67
C SER A 804 22.41 19.76 0.77
N HIS A 805 22.28 20.81 -0.06
CA HIS A 805 23.27 21.16 -1.09
C HIS A 805 23.95 22.51 -0.89
N LEU A 806 23.30 23.47 -0.24
CA LEU A 806 23.82 24.81 0.05
C LEU A 806 24.29 24.87 1.51
N VAL A 807 25.48 24.34 1.76
CA VAL A 807 26.07 24.27 3.11
C VAL A 807 27.15 25.34 3.33
N GLY A 808 27.52 25.57 4.59
CA GLY A 808 28.57 26.52 4.97
C GLY A 808 28.23 27.95 4.54
N ALA A 809 29.16 28.64 3.88
CA ALA A 809 28.98 30.02 3.42
C ALA A 809 27.83 30.17 2.41
N SER A 810 27.46 29.11 1.69
CA SER A 810 26.35 29.14 0.72
C SER A 810 24.97 28.95 1.34
N ALA A 811 24.87 28.59 2.64
CA ALA A 811 23.60 28.38 3.31
C ALA A 811 22.69 29.62 3.32
N ALA A 812 23.30 30.82 3.36
CA ALA A 812 22.57 32.09 3.27
C ALA A 812 21.85 32.28 1.92
N CYS A 813 22.21 31.50 0.89
CA CYS A 813 21.59 31.54 -0.42
C CYS A 813 20.30 30.70 -0.49
N ASN A 814 19.99 29.88 0.54
CA ASN A 814 18.79 29.04 0.59
C ASN A 814 17.52 29.82 0.94
N ILE A 815 17.35 30.98 0.30
CA ILE A 815 16.15 31.80 0.35
C ILE A 815 15.67 31.88 -1.09
N TRP A 816 14.49 31.34 -1.35
CA TRP A 816 13.93 31.24 -2.69
C TRP A 816 12.76 32.22 -2.83
N THR A 817 12.66 32.85 -3.98
CA THR A 817 11.58 33.79 -4.29
C THR A 817 11.13 33.62 -5.74
N ALA A 818 9.83 33.71 -5.99
CA ALA A 818 9.28 33.85 -7.33
C ALA A 818 9.91 35.04 -8.09
N VAL A 819 10.21 34.82 -9.36
CA VAL A 819 10.62 35.84 -10.32
C VAL A 819 9.39 36.25 -11.13
N PRO A 820 9.08 37.56 -11.21
CA PRO A 820 7.97 38.07 -12.02
C PRO A 820 8.08 37.73 -13.50
#